data_AF-A0A939G3F1-F1
#
_entry.id   AF-A0A939G3F1-F1
#
_cell.length_a   1.000
_cell.length_b   1.000
_cell.length_c   1.000
_cell.angle_alpha   90.00
_cell.angle_beta   90.00
_cell.angle_gamma   90.00
#
_symmetry.space_group_name_H-M   'P 1'
#
loop_
_entity.id
_entity.type
_entity.pdbx_description
1 polymer ?
#
loop_
_entity_poly.entity_id
_entity_poly.type
_entity_poly.pdbx_seq_one_letter_code
_entity_poly.pdbx_strand_id
1 'polypeptide(L)'
;MNKHIFLTLTALSLHSLMNAQPLPKAPVAPVKPKTLTTNKDTRTDNYYWLNNREDKEVIQYLTDENTYTDAVLAPQKPLEEKLFAEMKGRIKQQDQSVPYKDGAYYYQTNFIQGGEYPIYVRKKGALTAPEEVMFDCNALAKGHNYYNLGGYEVSDNDELAIFCEDTVSRRLYTLRVKNLKTGQLYPEAIPNVEADNFAWATDNKTFFYVKKDPKTLLGYQVWRHMLGNDPKKDVLVYEEKDNQFYMGLYRMKSKKYVAIVSDHNGVTTEYRLLEAKNPNGEFVAFYPRERGHEYDLQHYKDKFYVRTNYKAQNFRLMETPDKLRGPNMKAETGYTNDRSTWKEVIPNRADVFLQNMDVFANHLVLGERKEGLAKLRVINQKTKADEYLDFGEPAYVAGIGFNPDFNTDILRYGYSSLTTPSSTFDYNMDTKAKTLLKQQEVLGGFDKANYTSERVFVTARDGAKVPVSIVYRKGTPKDGTSPVLQYAYGSYGSNTEPGFSSNRISLLDRGFIYAIAHIRGGQEMGRAWYDDGKLLKKKNTFNDFVDVSKWLVANKYAAPDKLFALGGSAGGLLMGAVINQAPELYRGVVAAVPFVDVVTTMLDESIPLTTGEFEEWGNPKNKVYYDYMLSYSPYDQVSKQTYPNLLVTTGLHDSQVQYWEPAKWVAKLRTLKTGDNLLLLHTNMEAGHGGASGRFQALKEVAMEYAFMLNLAGKGGM
;
A
#
# COMPACT_ATOMS: atom_id res chain seq x y z
N MET A 1 27.42 -24.30 69.33
CA MET A 1 28.52 -24.48 68.35
C MET A 1 28.02 -25.43 67.29
N ASN A 2 27.94 -24.95 66.06
CA ASN A 2 27.49 -25.67 64.87
C ASN A 2 28.70 -26.16 64.06
N LYS A 3 28.39 -27.07 63.11
CA LYS A 3 29.08 -27.37 61.84
C LYS A 3 29.99 -28.61 61.84
N HIS A 4 30.01 -29.47 60.82
CA HIS A 4 29.10 -29.82 59.71
C HIS A 4 29.73 -31.08 59.07
N ILE A 5 28.91 -32.07 58.72
CA ILE A 5 29.32 -33.22 57.91
C ILE A 5 29.03 -32.90 56.45
N PHE A 6 30.02 -33.05 55.58
CA PHE A 6 29.91 -32.91 54.13
C PHE A 6 29.34 -34.21 53.53
N LEU A 7 28.23 -34.11 52.79
CA LEU A 7 27.76 -35.14 51.87
C LEU A 7 27.68 -34.50 50.48
N THR A 8 28.57 -34.94 49.58
CA THR A 8 28.59 -34.57 48.16
C THR A 8 27.50 -35.33 47.40
N LEU A 9 26.49 -34.61 46.89
CA LEU A 9 25.51 -35.12 45.93
C LEU A 9 25.96 -34.72 44.51
N THR A 10 26.36 -35.71 43.72
CA THR A 10 26.51 -35.60 42.26
C THR A 10 25.12 -35.66 41.62
N ALA A 11 24.62 -34.51 41.14
CA ALA A 11 23.42 -34.45 40.31
C ALA A 11 23.78 -34.75 38.85
N LEU A 12 23.36 -35.92 38.36
CA LEU A 12 23.32 -36.24 36.93
C LEU A 12 22.22 -35.41 36.27
N SER A 13 22.59 -34.48 35.38
CA SER A 13 21.66 -33.79 34.50
C SER A 13 21.27 -34.69 33.32
N LEU A 14 20.19 -35.46 33.48
CA LEU A 14 19.51 -36.05 32.34
C LEU A 14 18.93 -34.91 31.48
N HIS A 15 19.57 -34.66 30.33
CA HIS A 15 18.94 -33.91 29.25
C HIS A 15 17.75 -34.73 28.77
N SER A 16 16.53 -34.19 28.94
CA SER A 16 15.36 -34.74 28.27
C SER A 16 15.55 -34.55 26.76
N LEU A 17 15.87 -35.64 26.08
CA LEU A 17 15.62 -35.77 24.65
C LEU A 17 14.09 -35.71 24.48
N MET A 18 13.53 -34.51 24.36
CA MET A 18 12.19 -34.35 23.82
C MET A 18 12.23 -34.90 22.40
N ASN A 19 11.63 -36.08 22.20
CA ASN A 19 11.33 -36.62 20.88
C ASN A 19 10.53 -35.56 20.11
N ALA A 20 11.17 -34.87 19.18
CA ALA A 20 10.47 -34.02 18.23
C ALA A 20 9.51 -34.93 17.45
N GLN A 21 8.21 -34.68 17.58
CA GLN A 21 7.23 -35.38 16.75
C GLN A 21 7.60 -35.16 15.27
N PRO A 22 7.57 -36.21 14.43
CA PRO A 22 7.84 -36.05 13.02
C PRO A 22 6.82 -35.07 12.42
N LEU A 23 7.30 -34.15 11.58
CA LEU A 23 6.43 -33.19 10.90
C LEU A 23 5.34 -33.93 10.11
N PRO A 24 4.11 -33.39 10.05
CA PRO A 24 3.06 -33.97 9.22
C PRO A 24 3.52 -34.06 7.77
N LYS A 25 2.97 -35.00 7.01
CA LYS A 25 3.29 -35.11 5.59
C LYS A 25 2.69 -33.91 4.85
N ALA A 26 3.53 -33.21 4.10
CA ALA A 26 3.10 -32.11 3.27
C ALA A 26 2.11 -32.55 2.15
N PRO A 27 1.12 -31.70 1.80
CA PRO A 27 0.24 -31.93 0.65
C PRO A 27 1.05 -31.98 -0.65
N VAL A 28 0.61 -32.81 -1.59
CA VAL A 28 1.24 -32.94 -2.91
C VAL A 28 0.19 -32.64 -3.97
N ALA A 29 0.35 -31.50 -4.65
CA ALA A 29 -0.52 -31.13 -5.75
C ALA A 29 -0.38 -32.13 -6.92
N PRO A 30 -1.49 -32.63 -7.48
CA PRO A 30 -1.46 -33.42 -8.71
C PRO A 30 -0.77 -32.67 -9.86
N VAL A 31 0.08 -33.39 -10.58
CA VAL A 31 0.74 -32.89 -11.79
C VAL A 31 -0.21 -33.05 -12.97
N LYS A 32 -0.68 -31.93 -13.53
CA LYS A 32 -1.52 -31.89 -14.73
C LYS A 32 -0.86 -30.98 -15.77
N PRO A 33 0.00 -31.53 -16.64
CA PRO A 33 0.80 -30.74 -17.57
C PRO A 33 -0.07 -29.90 -18.52
N LYS A 34 0.16 -28.58 -18.52
CA LYS A 34 -0.36 -27.65 -19.52
C LYS A 34 0.79 -27.05 -20.31
N THR A 35 0.77 -27.26 -21.62
CA THR A 35 1.75 -26.65 -22.53
C THR A 35 1.36 -25.21 -22.84
N LEU A 36 2.29 -24.28 -22.64
CA LEU A 36 2.15 -22.86 -22.93
C LEU A 36 3.23 -22.48 -23.96
N THR A 37 2.82 -22.07 -25.16
CA THR A 37 3.77 -21.70 -26.23
C THR A 37 3.65 -20.22 -26.55
N THR A 38 4.76 -19.50 -26.53
CA THR A 38 4.84 -18.08 -26.88
C THR A 38 6.24 -17.78 -27.40
N ASN A 39 6.39 -16.90 -28.40
CA ASN A 39 7.69 -16.53 -28.96
C ASN A 39 8.57 -17.72 -29.41
N LYS A 40 7.94 -18.83 -29.83
CA LYS A 40 8.59 -20.12 -30.18
C LYS A 40 9.31 -20.81 -29.01
N ASP A 41 9.09 -20.35 -27.78
CA ASP A 41 9.46 -21.07 -26.56
C ASP A 41 8.23 -21.81 -26.01
N THR A 42 8.45 -23.01 -25.48
CA THR A 42 7.41 -23.87 -24.94
C THR A 42 7.70 -24.19 -23.48
N ARG A 43 6.88 -23.63 -22.60
CA ARG A 43 6.91 -23.90 -21.15
C ARG A 43 5.85 -24.94 -20.82
N THR A 44 6.15 -25.80 -19.85
CA THR A 44 5.18 -26.73 -19.26
C THR A 44 4.82 -26.27 -17.87
N ASP A 45 3.56 -25.90 -17.67
CA ASP A 45 3.00 -25.58 -16.37
C ASP A 45 2.22 -26.79 -15.82
N ASN A 46 2.83 -27.48 -14.85
CA ASN A 46 2.25 -28.67 -14.23
C ASN A 46 1.08 -28.38 -13.28
N TYR A 47 0.90 -27.12 -12.91
CA TYR A 47 -0.05 -26.70 -11.88
C TYR A 47 -1.04 -25.63 -12.38
N TYR A 48 -1.12 -25.43 -13.70
CA TYR A 48 -2.03 -24.46 -14.33
C TYR A 48 -3.47 -24.60 -13.86
N TRP A 49 -3.91 -25.83 -13.58
CA TRP A 49 -5.26 -26.17 -13.11
C TRP A 49 -5.67 -25.50 -11.79
N LEU A 50 -4.72 -25.04 -10.97
CA LEU A 50 -4.99 -24.35 -9.71
C LEU A 50 -5.71 -23.00 -9.87
N ASN A 51 -5.81 -22.46 -11.09
CA ASN A 51 -6.45 -21.18 -11.36
C ASN A 51 -7.99 -21.20 -11.34
N ASN A 52 -8.63 -22.37 -11.24
CA ASN A 52 -10.08 -22.48 -11.22
C ASN A 52 -10.64 -22.45 -9.80
N ARG A 53 -11.10 -21.28 -9.34
CA ARG A 53 -11.59 -21.06 -7.97
C ARG A 53 -12.81 -21.92 -7.59
N GLU A 54 -13.64 -22.25 -8.57
CA GLU A 54 -14.88 -23.02 -8.36
C GLU A 54 -14.62 -24.54 -8.34
N ASP A 55 -13.39 -24.97 -8.66
CA ASP A 55 -13.02 -26.38 -8.66
C ASP A 55 -12.82 -26.89 -7.23
N LYS A 56 -13.54 -27.96 -6.88
CA LYS A 56 -13.44 -28.61 -5.57
C LYS A 56 -12.04 -29.16 -5.29
N GLU A 57 -11.31 -29.62 -6.31
CA GLU A 57 -9.94 -30.11 -6.15
C GLU A 57 -8.98 -28.98 -5.78
N VAL A 58 -9.23 -27.76 -6.30
CA VAL A 58 -8.46 -26.57 -5.95
C VAL A 58 -8.73 -26.17 -4.50
N ILE A 59 -10.01 -26.07 -4.12
CA ILE A 59 -10.40 -25.74 -2.73
C ILE A 59 -9.85 -26.78 -1.75
N GLN A 60 -9.88 -28.07 -2.10
CA GLN A 60 -9.30 -29.12 -1.28
C GLN A 60 -7.79 -28.94 -1.12
N TYR A 61 -7.04 -28.69 -2.20
CA TYR A 61 -5.60 -28.47 -2.12
C TYR A 61 -5.22 -27.28 -1.21
N LEU A 62 -5.93 -26.15 -1.33
CA LEU A 62 -5.72 -24.98 -0.46
C LEU A 62 -6.04 -25.30 1.01
N THR A 63 -7.10 -26.07 1.25
CA THR A 63 -7.50 -26.49 2.61
C THR A 63 -6.48 -27.47 3.22
N ASP A 64 -5.93 -28.38 2.43
CA ASP A 64 -4.90 -29.32 2.85
C ASP A 64 -3.59 -28.59 3.20
N GLU A 65 -3.22 -27.57 2.41
CA GLU A 65 -2.07 -26.69 2.69
C GLU A 65 -2.26 -25.89 3.99
N ASN A 66 -3.46 -25.34 4.22
CA ASN A 66 -3.79 -24.71 5.50
C ASN A 66 -3.66 -25.69 6.67
N THR A 67 -4.24 -26.89 6.54
CA THR A 67 -4.18 -27.93 7.58
C THR A 67 -2.73 -28.32 7.89
N TYR A 68 -1.89 -28.44 6.86
CA TYR A 68 -0.46 -28.70 7.02
C TYR A 68 0.25 -27.56 7.73
N THR A 69 0.04 -26.31 7.30
CA THR A 69 0.62 -25.12 7.93
C THR A 69 0.22 -25.03 9.40
N ASP A 70 -1.06 -25.22 9.72
CA ASP A 70 -1.56 -25.20 11.09
C ASP A 70 -0.91 -26.28 11.96
N ALA A 71 -0.76 -27.50 11.42
CA ALA A 71 -0.14 -28.59 12.15
C ALA A 71 1.38 -28.36 12.38
N VAL A 72 2.09 -27.78 11.42
CA VAL A 72 3.52 -27.42 11.57
C VAL A 72 3.71 -26.28 12.56
N LEU A 73 2.82 -25.28 12.55
CA LEU A 73 2.90 -24.12 13.43
C LEU A 73 2.24 -24.34 14.79
N ALA A 74 1.53 -25.45 15.01
CA ALA A 74 0.85 -25.77 16.27
C ALA A 74 1.74 -25.62 17.52
N PRO A 75 3.01 -26.07 17.54
CA PRO A 75 3.91 -25.86 18.69
C PRO A 75 4.20 -24.39 19.01
N GLN A 76 3.97 -23.49 18.05
CA GLN A 76 4.24 -22.05 18.15
C GLN A 76 2.99 -21.25 18.57
N LYS A 77 1.81 -21.88 18.67
CA LYS A 77 0.57 -21.19 19.01
C LYS A 77 0.61 -20.38 20.31
N PRO A 78 1.23 -20.86 21.40
CA PRO A 78 1.38 -20.03 22.61
C PRO A 78 2.16 -18.73 22.37
N LEU A 79 3.18 -18.76 21.49
CA LEU A 79 3.93 -17.57 21.10
C LEU A 79 3.10 -16.65 20.20
N GLU A 80 2.37 -17.22 19.23
CA GLU A 80 1.45 -16.47 18.37
C GLU A 80 0.39 -15.73 19.20
N GLU A 81 -0.26 -16.41 20.14
CA GLU A 81 -1.26 -15.82 21.05
C GLU A 81 -0.66 -14.71 21.92
N LYS A 82 0.56 -14.93 22.44
CA LYS A 82 1.29 -13.92 23.20
C LYS A 82 1.58 -12.68 22.35
N LEU A 83 2.10 -12.87 21.13
CA LEU A 83 2.40 -11.77 20.20
C LEU A 83 1.14 -11.01 19.81
N PHE A 84 0.05 -11.72 19.53
CA PHE A 84 -1.25 -11.11 19.28
C PHE A 84 -1.70 -10.25 20.47
N ALA A 85 -1.64 -10.79 21.70
CA ALA A 85 -2.01 -10.07 22.91
C ALA A 85 -1.12 -8.84 23.16
N GLU A 86 0.19 -8.95 22.93
CA GLU A 86 1.14 -7.82 23.00
C GLU A 86 0.76 -6.71 22.00
N MET A 87 0.58 -7.07 20.72
CA MET A 87 0.26 -6.11 19.66
C MET A 87 -1.08 -5.44 19.89
N LYS A 88 -2.12 -6.22 20.21
CA LYS A 88 -3.44 -5.71 20.58
C LYS A 88 -3.37 -4.83 21.82
N GLY A 89 -2.57 -5.21 22.82
CA GLY A 89 -2.36 -4.48 24.05
C GLY A 89 -1.68 -3.11 23.87
N ARG A 90 -0.96 -2.90 22.77
CA ARG A 90 -0.38 -1.58 22.41
C ARG A 90 -1.39 -0.63 21.76
N ILE A 91 -2.54 -1.13 21.31
CA ILE A 91 -3.58 -0.32 20.65
C ILE A 91 -4.49 0.30 21.72
N LYS A 92 -4.59 1.63 21.69
CA LYS A 92 -5.67 2.34 22.39
C LYS A 92 -7.00 2.00 21.71
N GLN A 93 -7.78 1.12 22.31
CA GLN A 93 -8.99 0.61 21.66
C GLN A 93 -10.10 1.67 21.56
N GLN A 94 -10.30 2.48 22.61
CA GLN A 94 -11.14 3.66 22.54
C GLN A 94 -10.31 4.84 22.07
N ASP A 95 -10.47 5.23 20.82
CA ASP A 95 -9.64 6.27 20.21
C ASP A 95 -10.44 7.09 19.19
N GLN A 96 -9.93 8.27 18.87
CA GLN A 96 -10.59 9.22 17.98
C GLN A 96 -9.56 9.98 17.15
N SER A 97 -9.82 10.17 15.85
CA SER A 97 -8.94 10.95 14.97
C SER A 97 -8.90 12.43 15.40
N VAL A 98 -7.94 13.19 14.89
CA VAL A 98 -8.00 14.66 15.02
C VAL A 98 -9.16 15.16 14.16
N PRO A 99 -10.10 15.96 14.72
CA PRO A 99 -11.19 16.52 13.94
C PRO A 99 -10.67 17.45 12.84
N TYR A 100 -11.27 17.41 11.66
CA TYR A 100 -11.03 18.39 10.60
C TYR A 100 -12.34 19.12 10.26
N LYS A 101 -12.22 20.35 9.79
CA LYS A 101 -13.37 21.16 9.39
C LYS A 101 -13.57 21.08 7.89
N ASP A 102 -14.80 20.82 7.46
CA ASP A 102 -15.25 21.04 6.09
C ASP A 102 -16.67 21.61 6.11
N GLY A 103 -16.87 22.71 5.39
CA GLY A 103 -18.12 23.46 5.42
C GLY A 103 -18.51 23.90 6.84
N ALA A 104 -19.75 23.57 7.23
CA ALA A 104 -20.30 23.91 8.54
C ALA A 104 -19.98 22.86 9.63
N TYR A 105 -19.28 21.77 9.29
CA TYR A 105 -19.10 20.63 10.19
C TYR A 105 -17.64 20.35 10.51
N TYR A 106 -17.42 19.80 11.69
CA TYR A 106 -16.20 19.09 12.05
C TYR A 106 -16.44 17.59 11.92
N TYR A 107 -15.56 16.90 11.23
CA TYR A 107 -15.62 15.47 10.98
C TYR A 107 -14.56 14.74 11.80
N GLN A 108 -14.91 13.55 12.29
CA GLN A 108 -14.03 12.75 13.12
C GLN A 108 -14.33 11.25 12.92
N THR A 109 -13.30 10.43 13.09
CA THR A 109 -13.43 8.98 13.12
C THR A 109 -13.19 8.48 14.53
N ASN A 110 -14.13 7.74 15.09
CA ASN A 110 -14.09 7.17 16.43
C ASN A 110 -13.92 5.65 16.36
N PHE A 111 -13.27 5.09 17.35
CA PHE A 111 -13.24 3.66 17.61
C PHE A 111 -13.71 3.41 19.04
N ILE A 112 -14.54 2.38 19.22
CA ILE A 112 -15.00 1.94 20.54
C ILE A 112 -14.19 0.75 21.05
N GLN A 113 -14.15 0.56 22.36
CA GLN A 113 -13.54 -0.63 22.94
C GLN A 113 -14.15 -1.92 22.37
N GLY A 114 -13.29 -2.88 21.99
CA GLY A 114 -13.71 -4.14 21.36
C GLY A 114 -14.20 -4.03 19.91
N GLY A 115 -14.50 -2.82 19.40
CA GLY A 115 -14.92 -2.62 18.02
C GLY A 115 -13.78 -2.88 17.02
N GLU A 116 -14.10 -3.56 15.92
CA GLU A 116 -13.16 -3.84 14.82
C GLU A 116 -13.10 -2.70 13.81
N TYR A 117 -14.19 -1.94 13.68
CA TYR A 117 -14.42 -0.99 12.60
C TYR A 117 -14.62 0.45 13.13
N PRO A 118 -14.31 1.47 12.30
CA PRO A 118 -14.52 2.87 12.65
C PRO A 118 -16.00 3.25 12.76
N ILE A 119 -16.26 4.30 13.53
CA ILE A 119 -17.52 5.03 13.56
C ILE A 119 -17.23 6.44 13.03
N TYR A 120 -17.84 6.81 11.92
CA TYR A 120 -17.68 8.13 11.32
C TYR A 120 -18.74 9.07 11.87
N VAL A 121 -18.29 10.19 12.43
CA VAL A 121 -19.14 11.16 13.11
C VAL A 121 -18.87 12.58 12.62
N ARG A 122 -19.83 13.47 12.85
CA ARG A 122 -19.66 14.90 12.61
C ARG A 122 -20.31 15.76 13.70
N LYS A 123 -19.88 17.01 13.82
CA LYS A 123 -20.38 18.01 14.79
C LYS A 123 -20.57 19.35 14.10
N LYS A 124 -21.75 19.96 14.25
CA LYS A 124 -22.09 21.20 13.54
C LYS A 124 -21.51 22.43 14.24
N GLY A 125 -20.77 23.24 13.51
CA GLY A 125 -20.29 24.58 13.90
C GLY A 125 -19.15 24.60 14.92
N ALA A 126 -19.16 23.71 15.91
CA ALA A 126 -18.14 23.64 16.97
C ALA A 126 -17.88 22.20 17.44
N LEU A 127 -16.67 21.94 17.96
CA LEU A 127 -16.29 20.64 18.52
C LEU A 127 -17.06 20.25 19.79
N THR A 128 -17.70 21.23 20.44
CA THR A 128 -18.56 21.05 21.63
C THR A 128 -20.02 20.80 21.27
N ALA A 129 -20.40 20.90 19.99
CA ALA A 129 -21.75 20.62 19.54
C ALA A 129 -22.08 19.11 19.67
N PRO A 130 -23.37 18.74 19.72
CA PRO A 130 -23.80 17.35 19.73
C PRO A 130 -23.21 16.56 18.55
N GLU A 131 -22.81 15.32 18.83
CA GLU A 131 -22.26 14.40 17.84
C GLU A 131 -23.37 13.75 17.00
N GLU A 132 -23.21 13.76 15.69
CA GLU A 132 -24.05 13.07 14.71
C GLU A 132 -23.29 11.86 14.14
N VAL A 133 -23.80 10.64 14.35
CA VAL A 133 -23.20 9.43 13.76
C VAL A 133 -23.64 9.30 12.31
N MET A 134 -22.68 9.38 11.38
CA MET A 134 -22.93 9.18 9.96
C MET A 134 -22.93 7.68 9.62
N PHE A 135 -21.89 6.96 10.05
CA PHE A 135 -21.72 5.53 9.75
C PHE A 135 -21.13 4.82 10.97
N ASP A 136 -21.88 3.86 11.52
CA ASP A 136 -21.33 2.87 12.46
C ASP A 136 -20.99 1.60 11.68
N CYS A 137 -19.72 1.46 11.31
CA CYS A 137 -19.28 0.31 10.52
C CYS A 137 -19.31 -1.00 11.32
N ASN A 138 -19.36 -0.96 12.66
CA ASN A 138 -19.55 -2.18 13.45
C ASN A 138 -20.99 -2.69 13.33
N ALA A 139 -21.96 -1.78 13.26
CA ALA A 139 -23.35 -2.15 13.00
C ALA A 139 -23.54 -2.65 11.56
N LEU A 140 -22.93 -1.98 10.58
CA LEU A 140 -23.02 -2.34 9.16
C LEU A 140 -22.31 -3.66 8.84
N ALA A 141 -21.25 -4.02 9.57
CA ALA A 141 -20.53 -5.28 9.38
C ALA A 141 -21.26 -6.52 9.93
N LYS A 142 -22.36 -6.37 10.70
CA LYS A 142 -23.04 -7.50 11.34
C LYS A 142 -23.57 -8.49 10.29
N GLY A 143 -23.21 -9.76 10.44
CA GLY A 143 -23.62 -10.83 9.52
C GLY A 143 -22.71 -11.00 8.31
N HIS A 144 -21.61 -10.24 8.21
CA HIS A 144 -20.61 -10.38 7.16
C HIS A 144 -19.27 -10.83 7.74
N ASN A 145 -18.58 -11.73 7.02
CA ASN A 145 -17.22 -12.15 7.38
C ASN A 145 -16.17 -11.08 7.03
N TYR A 146 -16.50 -10.20 6.08
CA TYR A 146 -15.69 -9.05 5.68
C TYR A 146 -16.57 -7.80 5.59
N TYR A 147 -16.02 -6.65 5.98
CA TYR A 147 -16.68 -5.36 5.74
C TYR A 147 -15.67 -4.25 5.48
N ASN A 148 -15.93 -3.45 4.46
CA ASN A 148 -15.17 -2.25 4.16
C ASN A 148 -16.10 -1.13 3.68
N LEU A 149 -16.09 0.01 4.39
CA LEU A 149 -16.63 1.26 3.87
C LEU A 149 -15.58 1.86 2.93
N GLY A 150 -15.82 1.81 1.63
CA GLY A 150 -14.84 2.17 0.60
C GLY A 150 -14.61 3.68 0.45
N GLY A 151 -15.47 4.52 1.05
CA GLY A 151 -15.37 5.98 0.99
C GLY A 151 -16.75 6.61 1.17
N TYR A 152 -16.78 7.92 1.40
CA TYR A 152 -18.00 8.72 1.41
C TYR A 152 -17.74 10.18 1.03
N GLU A 153 -18.75 10.85 0.50
CA GLU A 153 -18.76 12.30 0.26
C GLU A 153 -20.08 12.90 0.72
N VAL A 154 -20.02 14.02 1.44
CA VAL A 154 -21.18 14.77 1.92
C VAL A 154 -21.53 15.87 0.93
N SER A 155 -22.82 16.04 0.65
CA SER A 155 -23.34 17.07 -0.25
C SER A 155 -23.11 18.49 0.30
N ASP A 156 -23.07 19.51 -0.57
CA ASP A 156 -22.80 20.91 -0.18
C ASP A 156 -23.80 21.49 0.84
N ASN A 157 -25.03 20.96 0.89
CA ASN A 157 -26.03 21.35 1.90
C ASN A 157 -25.90 20.58 3.23
N ASP A 158 -24.89 19.72 3.37
CA ASP A 158 -24.62 18.89 4.55
C ASP A 158 -25.74 17.89 4.90
N GLU A 159 -26.65 17.57 3.97
CA GLU A 159 -27.84 16.73 4.28
C GLU A 159 -27.71 15.29 3.81
N LEU A 160 -26.92 15.04 2.77
CA LEU A 160 -26.82 13.74 2.11
C LEU A 160 -25.38 13.26 2.11
N ALA A 161 -25.19 11.95 2.21
CA ALA A 161 -23.92 11.30 1.93
C ALA A 161 -24.10 10.25 0.84
N ILE A 162 -23.22 10.29 -0.16
CA ILE A 162 -22.95 9.10 -0.99
C ILE A 162 -21.84 8.32 -0.33
N PHE A 163 -21.98 7.00 -0.30
CA PHE A 163 -20.99 6.10 0.30
C PHE A 163 -21.04 4.73 -0.38
N CYS A 164 -19.95 3.97 -0.30
CA CYS A 164 -19.90 2.65 -0.91
C CYS A 164 -19.35 1.59 0.06
N GLU A 165 -19.80 0.34 -0.10
CA GLU A 165 -19.41 -0.77 0.79
C GLU A 165 -19.06 -2.06 0.03
N ASP A 166 -18.09 -2.81 0.54
CA ASP A 166 -17.69 -4.15 0.09
C ASP A 166 -17.78 -5.13 1.28
N THR A 167 -18.43 -6.26 1.07
CA THR A 167 -18.68 -7.30 2.09
C THR A 167 -17.95 -8.61 1.83
N VAL A 168 -17.13 -8.68 0.78
CA VAL A 168 -16.46 -9.92 0.32
C VAL A 168 -14.99 -9.73 -0.07
N SER A 169 -14.41 -8.54 0.14
CA SER A 169 -12.99 -8.25 -0.11
C SER A 169 -12.59 -8.34 -1.59
N ARG A 170 -13.54 -8.13 -2.51
CA ARG A 170 -13.31 -8.20 -3.95
C ARG A 170 -13.06 -6.83 -4.60
N ARG A 171 -13.24 -5.74 -3.85
CA ARG A 171 -13.18 -4.36 -4.35
C ARG A 171 -14.21 -4.08 -5.46
N LEU A 172 -15.38 -4.69 -5.33
CA LEU A 172 -16.58 -4.40 -6.11
C LEU A 172 -17.61 -3.83 -5.14
N TYR A 173 -17.68 -2.50 -5.06
CA TYR A 173 -18.46 -1.83 -4.04
C TYR A 173 -19.91 -1.62 -4.51
N THR A 174 -20.83 -1.57 -3.54
CA THR A 174 -22.19 -1.07 -3.77
C THR A 174 -22.28 0.37 -3.28
N LEU A 175 -22.54 1.31 -4.19
CA LEU A 175 -22.77 2.72 -3.88
C LEU A 175 -24.23 2.93 -3.43
N ARG A 176 -24.41 3.73 -2.38
CA ARG A 176 -25.69 4.05 -1.74
C ARG A 176 -25.75 5.52 -1.36
N VAL A 177 -26.97 6.02 -1.10
CA VAL A 177 -27.20 7.36 -0.59
C VAL A 177 -27.88 7.31 0.78
N LYS A 178 -27.38 8.08 1.74
CA LYS A 178 -27.96 8.24 3.08
C LYS A 178 -28.38 9.69 3.31
N ASN A 179 -29.59 9.88 3.82
CA ASN A 179 -29.99 11.15 4.41
C ASN A 179 -29.41 11.25 5.84
N LEU A 180 -28.50 12.18 6.07
CA LEU A 180 -27.82 12.35 7.35
C LEU A 180 -28.69 12.98 8.43
N LYS A 181 -29.79 13.66 8.06
CA LYS A 181 -30.75 14.24 9.02
C LYS A 181 -31.72 13.18 9.57
N THR A 182 -32.24 12.32 8.70
CA THR A 182 -33.24 11.30 9.09
C THR A 182 -32.60 9.95 9.42
N GLY A 183 -31.36 9.73 8.99
CA GLY A 183 -30.66 8.44 9.10
C GLY A 183 -31.13 7.40 8.08
N GLN A 184 -32.11 7.72 7.23
CA GLN A 184 -32.68 6.80 6.25
C GLN A 184 -31.80 6.67 5.02
N LEU A 185 -31.73 5.44 4.49
CA LEU A 185 -31.16 5.18 3.17
C LEU A 185 -32.20 5.49 2.11
N TYR A 186 -31.75 6.05 0.99
CA TYR A 186 -32.55 6.07 -0.22
C TYR A 186 -32.61 4.66 -0.85
N PRO A 187 -33.65 4.35 -1.65
CA PRO A 187 -33.83 3.01 -2.21
C PRO A 187 -32.79 2.63 -3.26
N GLU A 188 -32.04 3.57 -3.85
CA GLU A 188 -31.07 3.25 -4.88
C GLU A 188 -29.86 2.52 -4.29
N ALA A 189 -29.42 1.48 -5.01
CA ALA A 189 -28.18 0.77 -4.73
C ALA A 189 -27.52 0.44 -6.06
N ILE A 190 -26.29 0.93 -6.27
CA ILE A 190 -25.58 0.82 -7.54
C ILE A 190 -24.39 -0.11 -7.34
N PRO A 191 -24.44 -1.35 -7.87
CA PRO A 191 -23.38 -2.34 -7.68
C PRO A 191 -22.19 -2.08 -8.61
N ASN A 192 -21.05 -2.72 -8.29
CA ASN A 192 -19.83 -2.74 -9.10
C ASN A 192 -19.25 -1.32 -9.33
N VAL A 193 -19.19 -0.53 -8.26
CA VAL A 193 -18.60 0.81 -8.26
C VAL A 193 -17.17 0.75 -7.71
N GLU A 194 -16.32 1.65 -8.20
CA GLU A 194 -14.97 1.86 -7.68
C GLU A 194 -15.01 2.66 -6.37
N ALA A 195 -14.29 2.17 -5.35
CA ALA A 195 -14.25 2.86 -4.06
C ALA A 195 -13.70 4.27 -4.19
N ASP A 196 -14.27 5.21 -3.43
CA ASP A 196 -13.86 6.62 -3.35
C ASP A 196 -13.82 7.39 -4.69
N ASN A 197 -14.44 6.84 -5.75
CA ASN A 197 -14.45 7.40 -7.09
C ASN A 197 -15.86 7.86 -7.50
N PHE A 198 -16.35 8.84 -6.75
CA PHE A 198 -17.63 9.50 -6.94
C PHE A 198 -17.56 10.96 -6.53
N ALA A 199 -18.45 11.78 -7.09
CA ALA A 199 -18.43 13.22 -6.89
C ALA A 199 -19.84 13.82 -6.90
N TRP A 200 -20.20 14.61 -5.89
CA TRP A 200 -21.39 15.46 -5.92
C TRP A 200 -21.25 16.63 -6.89
N ALA A 201 -22.34 16.96 -7.60
CA ALA A 201 -22.53 18.27 -8.19
C ALA A 201 -23.02 19.29 -7.15
N THR A 202 -23.03 20.59 -7.48
CA THR A 202 -23.42 21.65 -6.52
C THR A 202 -24.93 21.71 -6.25
N ASP A 203 -25.75 20.96 -7.00
CA ASP A 203 -27.21 21.00 -6.91
C ASP A 203 -27.77 20.12 -5.77
N ASN A 204 -26.91 19.35 -5.09
CA ASN A 204 -27.26 18.38 -4.04
C ASN A 204 -28.25 17.30 -4.51
N LYS A 205 -28.29 17.02 -5.81
CA LYS A 205 -29.21 16.04 -6.42
C LYS A 205 -28.51 15.15 -7.43
N THR A 206 -27.51 15.67 -8.12
CA THR A 206 -26.76 14.95 -9.15
C THR A 206 -25.41 14.53 -8.60
N PHE A 207 -25.02 13.28 -8.81
CA PHE A 207 -23.67 12.81 -8.54
C PHE A 207 -23.15 11.95 -9.68
N PHE A 208 -21.83 11.81 -9.72
CA PHE A 208 -21.11 11.00 -10.69
C PHE A 208 -20.43 9.84 -9.99
N TYR A 209 -20.27 8.70 -10.66
CA TYR A 209 -19.55 7.54 -10.12
C TYR A 209 -18.82 6.77 -11.21
N VAL A 210 -17.70 6.12 -10.83
CA VAL A 210 -16.97 5.19 -11.70
C VAL A 210 -17.51 3.77 -11.54
N LYS A 211 -17.94 3.17 -12.64
CA LYS A 211 -18.38 1.77 -12.72
C LYS A 211 -17.23 0.86 -13.16
N LYS A 212 -17.14 -0.30 -12.52
CA LYS A 212 -16.15 -1.34 -12.78
C LYS A 212 -16.70 -2.42 -13.69
N ASP A 213 -15.82 -2.98 -14.51
CA ASP A 213 -16.07 -4.24 -15.19
C ASP A 213 -15.88 -5.39 -14.18
N PRO A 214 -16.92 -6.22 -13.91
CA PRO A 214 -16.83 -7.33 -12.96
C PRO A 214 -15.80 -8.42 -13.33
N LYS A 215 -15.38 -8.49 -14.60
CA LYS A 215 -14.39 -9.46 -15.07
C LYS A 215 -12.96 -8.95 -14.86
N THR A 216 -12.63 -7.80 -15.45
CA THR A 216 -11.28 -7.22 -15.38
C THR A 216 -11.02 -6.47 -14.08
N LEU A 217 -12.07 -6.12 -13.33
CA LEU A 217 -12.05 -5.29 -12.13
C LEU A 217 -11.50 -3.87 -12.33
N LEU A 218 -11.47 -3.38 -13.57
CA LEU A 218 -11.07 -2.01 -13.87
C LEU A 218 -12.28 -1.09 -13.88
N GLY A 219 -12.14 0.10 -13.28
CA GLY A 219 -13.04 1.22 -13.54
C GLY A 219 -12.91 1.66 -14.99
N TYR A 220 -14.01 1.72 -15.73
CA TYR A 220 -13.97 2.01 -17.18
C TYR A 220 -15.07 2.95 -17.67
N GLN A 221 -16.10 3.23 -16.86
CA GLN A 221 -17.18 4.14 -17.21
C GLN A 221 -17.48 5.12 -16.09
N VAL A 222 -17.73 6.37 -16.44
CA VAL A 222 -18.31 7.36 -15.52
C VAL A 222 -19.76 7.58 -15.89
N TRP A 223 -20.61 7.44 -14.88
CA TRP A 223 -22.06 7.57 -14.99
C TRP A 223 -22.54 8.75 -14.16
N ARG A 224 -23.57 9.43 -14.64
CA ARG A 224 -24.30 10.48 -13.93
C ARG A 224 -25.61 9.92 -13.40
N HIS A 225 -25.80 10.01 -12.10
CA HIS A 225 -27.03 9.65 -11.40
C HIS A 225 -27.75 10.90 -10.90
N MET A 226 -29.08 10.87 -10.94
CA MET A 226 -29.93 11.87 -10.32
C MET A 226 -30.74 11.21 -9.21
N LEU A 227 -30.55 11.70 -7.98
CA LEU A 227 -31.17 11.17 -6.77
C LEU A 227 -32.68 10.98 -6.93
N GLY A 228 -33.20 9.83 -6.50
CA GLY A 228 -34.61 9.46 -6.63
C GLY A 228 -34.95 8.70 -7.91
N ASN A 229 -34.05 8.66 -8.90
CA ASN A 229 -34.28 7.92 -10.14
C ASN A 229 -33.84 6.45 -10.03
N ASP A 230 -34.46 5.58 -10.82
CA ASP A 230 -33.95 4.22 -11.05
C ASP A 230 -32.54 4.31 -11.67
N PRO A 231 -31.49 3.69 -11.09
CA PRO A 231 -30.14 3.67 -11.65
C PRO A 231 -30.05 3.16 -13.09
N LYS A 232 -31.05 2.43 -13.59
CA LYS A 232 -31.13 2.04 -15.01
C LYS A 232 -31.31 3.23 -15.96
N LYS A 233 -31.68 4.40 -15.45
CA LYS A 233 -31.83 5.65 -16.20
C LYS A 233 -30.59 6.54 -16.13
N ASP A 234 -29.53 6.08 -15.46
CA ASP A 234 -28.28 6.82 -15.37
C ASP A 234 -27.70 7.09 -16.76
N VAL A 235 -27.03 8.23 -16.91
CA VAL A 235 -26.47 8.66 -18.18
C VAL A 235 -24.97 8.38 -18.18
N LEU A 236 -24.50 7.60 -19.16
CA LEU A 236 -23.07 7.44 -19.41
C LEU A 236 -22.49 8.78 -19.90
N VAL A 237 -21.51 9.32 -19.16
CA VAL A 237 -20.88 10.62 -19.50
C VAL A 237 -19.46 10.46 -20.03
N TYR A 238 -18.80 9.34 -19.71
CA TYR A 238 -17.47 9.02 -20.25
C TYR A 238 -17.21 7.52 -20.18
N GLU A 239 -16.49 6.98 -21.16
CA GLU A 239 -16.01 5.60 -21.19
C GLU A 239 -14.53 5.60 -21.58
N GLU A 240 -13.69 5.03 -20.74
CA GLU A 240 -12.29 4.75 -21.05
C GLU A 240 -12.21 3.45 -21.84
N LYS A 241 -11.73 3.55 -23.08
CA LYS A 241 -11.68 2.42 -24.02
C LYS A 241 -10.37 1.66 -23.94
N ASP A 242 -9.34 2.27 -23.37
CA ASP A 242 -8.03 1.64 -23.18
C ASP A 242 -7.92 1.11 -21.74
N ASN A 243 -7.96 -0.21 -21.61
CA ASN A 243 -7.90 -0.92 -20.33
C ASN A 243 -6.53 -0.88 -19.64
N GLN A 244 -5.60 -0.06 -20.14
CA GLN A 244 -4.36 0.29 -19.45
C GLN A 244 -4.52 1.49 -18.51
N PHE A 245 -5.60 2.25 -18.64
CA PHE A 245 -5.86 3.43 -17.82
C PHE A 245 -6.75 3.07 -16.62
N TYR A 246 -6.28 3.42 -15.44
CA TYR A 246 -7.11 3.50 -14.24
C TYR A 246 -7.91 4.79 -14.26
N MET A 247 -9.12 4.74 -13.71
CA MET A 247 -10.01 5.88 -13.63
C MET A 247 -10.09 6.47 -12.23
N GLY A 248 -9.90 7.78 -12.15
CA GLY A 248 -10.16 8.62 -11.00
C GLY A 248 -11.42 9.46 -11.20
N LEU A 249 -12.20 9.71 -10.15
CA LEU A 249 -13.31 10.66 -10.16
C LEU A 249 -13.47 11.37 -8.82
N TYR A 250 -13.35 12.69 -8.83
CA TYR A 250 -13.48 13.49 -7.60
C TYR A 250 -13.88 14.93 -7.90
N ARG A 251 -14.34 15.64 -6.88
CA ARG A 251 -14.55 17.09 -6.93
C ARG A 251 -13.27 17.81 -6.46
N MET A 252 -12.79 18.77 -7.24
CA MET A 252 -11.59 19.54 -6.88
C MET A 252 -11.83 20.36 -5.61
N LYS A 253 -10.76 20.63 -4.84
CA LYS A 253 -10.81 21.37 -3.56
C LYS A 253 -11.45 22.76 -3.68
N SER A 254 -11.32 23.42 -4.83
CA SER A 254 -12.00 24.71 -5.10
C SER A 254 -13.53 24.60 -5.22
N LYS A 255 -14.07 23.37 -5.23
CA LYS A 255 -15.48 22.99 -5.44
C LYS A 255 -16.05 23.40 -6.81
N LYS A 256 -15.26 24.02 -7.69
CA LYS A 256 -15.68 24.52 -9.01
C LYS A 256 -15.82 23.40 -10.05
N TYR A 257 -14.94 22.41 -10.03
CA TYR A 257 -14.88 21.35 -11.05
C TYR A 257 -15.04 19.94 -10.46
N VAL A 258 -15.76 19.10 -11.17
CA VAL A 258 -15.65 17.63 -11.08
C VAL A 258 -14.63 17.18 -12.11
N ALA A 259 -13.72 16.30 -11.70
CA ALA A 259 -12.62 15.81 -12.53
C ALA A 259 -12.71 14.30 -12.73
N ILE A 260 -12.73 13.87 -14.00
CA ILE A 260 -12.39 12.51 -14.39
C ILE A 260 -10.90 12.49 -14.69
N VAL A 261 -10.19 11.50 -14.15
CA VAL A 261 -8.78 11.25 -14.41
C VAL A 261 -8.65 9.89 -15.09
N SER A 262 -7.96 9.83 -16.22
CA SER A 262 -7.44 8.58 -16.77
C SER A 262 -5.95 8.57 -16.50
N ASP A 263 -5.46 7.62 -15.70
CA ASP A 263 -4.03 7.46 -15.39
C ASP A 263 -3.52 6.08 -15.80
N HIS A 264 -2.48 6.06 -16.62
CA HIS A 264 -1.79 4.84 -17.02
C HIS A 264 -0.50 4.70 -16.19
N ASN A 265 -0.64 4.48 -14.88
CA ASN A 265 0.47 4.21 -13.95
C ASN A 265 1.62 5.23 -14.05
N GLY A 266 1.30 6.52 -14.11
CA GLY A 266 2.31 7.58 -14.23
C GLY A 266 3.09 7.58 -15.56
N VAL A 267 2.62 6.89 -16.60
CA VAL A 267 3.16 7.02 -17.96
C VAL A 267 2.41 8.11 -18.72
N THR A 268 1.09 8.13 -18.59
CA THR A 268 0.21 9.07 -19.29
C THR A 268 -0.96 9.42 -18.41
N THR A 269 -1.29 10.70 -18.30
CA THR A 269 -2.48 11.15 -17.57
C THR A 269 -3.36 12.00 -18.48
N GLU A 270 -4.68 11.91 -18.32
CA GLU A 270 -5.66 12.81 -18.93
C GLU A 270 -6.67 13.26 -17.88
N TYR A 271 -6.87 14.56 -17.79
CA TYR A 271 -7.92 15.15 -16.96
C TYR A 271 -9.05 15.64 -17.85
N ARG A 272 -10.29 15.27 -17.51
CA ARG A 272 -11.51 15.86 -18.07
C ARG A 272 -12.29 16.54 -16.98
N LEU A 273 -12.70 17.78 -17.23
CA LEU A 273 -13.28 18.65 -16.23
C LEU A 273 -14.70 19.06 -16.64
N LEU A 274 -15.60 19.06 -15.66
CA LEU A 274 -16.96 19.59 -15.76
C LEU A 274 -17.16 20.62 -14.65
N GLU A 275 -17.75 21.78 -14.96
CA GLU A 275 -18.16 22.72 -13.91
C GLU A 275 -19.27 22.10 -13.05
N ALA A 276 -19.03 21.97 -11.75
CA ALA A 276 -19.92 21.28 -10.82
C ALA A 276 -21.31 21.95 -10.69
N LYS A 277 -21.42 23.23 -11.06
CA LYS A 277 -22.68 23.98 -11.12
C LYS A 277 -23.54 23.70 -12.35
N ASN A 278 -22.98 23.03 -13.35
CA ASN A 278 -23.68 22.61 -14.56
C ASN A 278 -23.60 21.08 -14.72
N PRO A 279 -24.25 20.30 -13.84
CA PRO A 279 -24.15 18.84 -13.84
C PRO A 279 -24.61 18.15 -15.14
N ASN A 280 -25.42 18.85 -15.95
CA ASN A 280 -25.88 18.36 -17.24
C ASN A 280 -24.93 18.70 -18.41
N GLY A 281 -23.85 19.45 -18.15
CA GLY A 281 -22.84 19.77 -19.14
C GLY A 281 -21.97 18.58 -19.55
N GLU A 282 -20.99 18.86 -20.40
CA GLU A 282 -20.05 17.88 -20.93
C GLU A 282 -18.69 17.96 -20.23
N PHE A 283 -18.05 16.81 -20.03
CA PHE A 283 -16.67 16.74 -19.55
C PHE A 283 -15.70 17.12 -20.66
N VAL A 284 -14.85 18.12 -20.40
CA VAL A 284 -13.92 18.68 -21.37
C VAL A 284 -12.49 18.33 -20.99
N ALA A 285 -11.70 17.81 -21.93
CA ALA A 285 -10.29 17.52 -21.70
C ALA A 285 -9.51 18.81 -21.36
N PHE A 286 -8.78 18.79 -20.24
CA PHE A 286 -7.90 19.88 -19.83
C PHE A 286 -6.75 20.05 -20.82
N TYR A 287 -6.07 18.93 -21.12
CA TYR A 287 -5.01 18.79 -22.11
C TYR A 287 -5.12 17.38 -22.71
N PRO A 288 -5.01 17.21 -24.05
CA PRO A 288 -5.10 15.87 -24.66
C PRO A 288 -4.00 14.93 -24.18
N ARG A 289 -4.31 13.65 -23.94
CA ARG A 289 -3.30 12.67 -23.54
C ARG A 289 -2.13 12.57 -24.53
N GLU A 290 -0.91 12.50 -24.00
CA GLU A 290 0.34 12.32 -24.75
C GLU A 290 1.16 11.24 -24.04
N ARG A 291 1.59 10.18 -24.75
CA ARG A 291 2.34 9.09 -24.12
C ARG A 291 3.64 9.61 -23.51
N GLY A 292 3.88 9.32 -22.23
CA GLY A 292 5.04 9.82 -21.49
C GLY A 292 4.80 11.16 -20.79
N HIS A 293 3.62 11.76 -20.93
CA HIS A 293 3.23 12.99 -20.25
C HIS A 293 2.33 12.68 -19.05
N GLU A 294 2.94 12.77 -17.86
CA GLU A 294 2.25 12.70 -16.57
C GLU A 294 2.05 14.13 -16.05
N TYR A 295 0.85 14.41 -15.56
CA TYR A 295 0.54 15.67 -14.90
C TYR A 295 -0.60 15.53 -13.89
N ASP A 296 -0.61 16.40 -12.88
CA ASP A 296 -1.70 16.55 -11.91
C ASP A 296 -2.09 18.02 -11.75
N LEU A 297 -3.35 18.24 -11.35
CA LEU A 297 -3.99 19.54 -11.36
C LEU A 297 -4.49 19.96 -9.98
N GLN A 298 -4.27 21.24 -9.66
CA GLN A 298 -4.99 21.94 -8.60
C GLN A 298 -5.61 23.22 -9.16
N HIS A 299 -6.90 23.45 -8.93
CA HIS A 299 -7.57 24.70 -9.33
C HIS A 299 -7.41 25.76 -8.23
N TYR A 300 -7.02 26.97 -8.64
CA TYR A 300 -6.83 28.10 -7.73
C TYR A 300 -7.32 29.38 -8.39
N LYS A 301 -8.41 29.95 -7.88
CA LYS A 301 -9.04 31.19 -8.38
C LYS A 301 -9.38 31.11 -9.88
N ASP A 302 -8.59 31.75 -10.72
CA ASP A 302 -8.72 31.92 -12.17
C ASP A 302 -7.65 31.15 -12.95
N LYS A 303 -6.96 30.20 -12.30
CA LYS A 303 -5.90 29.39 -12.91
C LYS A 303 -5.88 27.96 -12.40
N PHE A 304 -5.15 27.12 -13.11
CA PHE A 304 -4.71 25.81 -12.66
C PHE A 304 -3.21 25.84 -12.38
N TYR A 305 -2.82 25.25 -11.25
CA TYR A 305 -1.46 24.75 -11.07
C TYR A 305 -1.38 23.35 -11.68
N VAL A 306 -0.28 23.11 -12.41
CA VAL A 306 -0.02 21.88 -13.17
C VAL A 306 1.35 21.35 -12.76
N ARG A 307 1.40 20.32 -11.91
CA ARG A 307 2.63 19.58 -11.70
C ARG A 307 2.77 18.63 -12.88
N THR A 308 3.90 18.66 -13.59
CA THR A 308 4.05 17.91 -14.84
C THR A 308 5.48 17.44 -15.07
N ASN A 309 5.62 16.26 -15.69
CA ASN A 309 6.90 15.74 -16.14
C ASN A 309 7.36 16.26 -17.52
N TYR A 310 6.63 17.21 -18.12
CA TYR A 310 6.98 17.76 -19.43
C TYR A 310 8.42 18.31 -19.42
N LYS A 311 9.31 17.64 -20.16
CA LYS A 311 10.76 17.90 -20.18
C LYS A 311 11.39 17.95 -18.76
N ALA A 312 10.84 17.20 -17.81
CA ALA A 312 11.20 17.27 -16.39
C ALA A 312 10.97 15.93 -15.69
N GLN A 313 11.96 15.03 -15.70
CA GLN A 313 11.82 13.70 -15.10
C GLN A 313 11.41 13.75 -13.61
N ASN A 314 11.92 14.72 -12.86
CA ASN A 314 11.58 14.96 -11.44
C ASN A 314 10.47 16.00 -11.24
N PHE A 315 9.70 16.24 -12.31
CA PHE A 315 8.58 17.17 -12.39
C PHE A 315 8.98 18.63 -12.23
N ARG A 316 8.13 19.49 -12.80
CA ARG A 316 8.12 20.93 -12.60
C ARG A 316 6.70 21.36 -12.23
N LEU A 317 6.56 22.53 -11.62
CA LEU A 317 5.26 23.15 -11.40
C LEU A 317 5.06 24.26 -12.42
N MET A 318 3.94 24.22 -13.13
CA MET A 318 3.53 25.26 -14.06
C MET A 318 2.15 25.81 -13.65
N GLU A 319 1.75 26.92 -14.26
CA GLU A 319 0.41 27.48 -14.14
C GLU A 319 -0.18 27.85 -15.50
N THR A 320 -1.50 27.79 -15.63
CA THR A 320 -2.24 28.19 -16.82
C THR A 320 -3.60 28.78 -16.45
N PRO A 321 -4.15 29.76 -17.20
CA PRO A 321 -5.50 30.27 -16.96
C PRO A 321 -6.56 29.16 -16.97
N ASP A 322 -7.64 29.32 -16.20
CA ASP A 322 -8.73 28.35 -16.11
C ASP A 322 -9.76 28.41 -17.26
N LYS A 323 -9.27 28.66 -18.48
CA LYS A 323 -10.07 28.76 -19.70
C LYS A 323 -10.09 27.40 -20.41
N LEU A 324 -11.13 26.60 -20.17
CA LEU A 324 -11.33 25.30 -20.86
C LEU A 324 -11.90 25.50 -22.26
N ARG A 325 -11.43 24.69 -23.23
CA ARG A 325 -11.94 24.72 -24.61
C ARG A 325 -13.05 23.69 -24.78
N GLY A 326 -14.31 24.15 -24.82
CA GLY A 326 -15.44 23.28 -25.13
C GLY A 326 -15.30 22.58 -26.49
N PRO A 327 -15.90 21.40 -26.70
CA PRO A 327 -15.71 20.58 -27.90
C PRO A 327 -16.14 21.27 -29.20
N ASN A 328 -17.07 22.23 -29.12
CA ASN A 328 -17.62 22.97 -30.26
C ASN A 328 -17.06 24.39 -30.39
N MET A 329 -16.03 24.76 -29.61
CA MET A 329 -15.38 26.07 -29.70
C MET A 329 -14.32 26.08 -30.81
N LYS A 330 -14.19 27.22 -31.52
CA LYS A 330 -13.12 27.40 -32.51
C LYS A 330 -11.75 27.25 -31.87
N ALA A 331 -10.78 26.75 -32.64
CA ALA A 331 -9.39 26.70 -32.22
C ALA A 331 -8.84 28.13 -32.11
N GLU A 332 -8.91 28.71 -30.92
CA GLU A 332 -8.23 29.95 -30.56
C GLU A 332 -7.11 29.64 -29.56
N THR A 333 -6.12 30.51 -29.46
CA THR A 333 -5.03 30.43 -28.46
C THR A 333 -5.53 30.88 -27.09
N GLY A 334 -4.85 30.50 -26.01
CA GLY A 334 -5.18 30.98 -24.66
C GLY A 334 -6.08 30.06 -23.82
N TYR A 335 -6.32 28.83 -24.26
CA TYR A 335 -7.02 27.79 -23.49
C TYR A 335 -6.03 26.85 -22.79
N THR A 336 -6.48 26.09 -21.80
CA THR A 336 -5.65 25.13 -21.04
C THR A 336 -4.95 24.08 -21.92
N ASN A 337 -5.55 23.72 -23.06
CA ASN A 337 -5.00 22.74 -24.00
C ASN A 337 -3.95 23.32 -24.97
N ASP A 338 -3.66 24.61 -24.87
CA ASP A 338 -2.55 25.26 -25.53
C ASP A 338 -1.39 25.38 -24.54
N ARG A 339 -0.42 24.46 -24.62
CA ARG A 339 0.74 24.41 -23.71
C ARG A 339 1.59 25.68 -23.75
N SER A 340 1.48 26.52 -24.79
CA SER A 340 2.19 27.82 -24.84
C SER A 340 1.69 28.83 -23.80
N THR A 341 0.50 28.60 -23.26
CA THR A 341 -0.08 29.40 -22.16
C THR A 341 0.49 29.02 -20.78
N TRP A 342 1.18 27.88 -20.69
CA TRP A 342 1.71 27.36 -19.43
C TRP A 342 2.98 28.11 -19.04
N LYS A 343 2.97 28.70 -17.85
CA LYS A 343 4.10 29.45 -17.30
C LYS A 343 4.75 28.65 -16.19
N GLU A 344 6.08 28.57 -16.20
CA GLU A 344 6.81 27.87 -15.15
C GLU A 344 6.73 28.63 -13.81
N VAL A 345 6.40 27.91 -12.74
CA VAL A 345 6.32 28.41 -11.36
C VAL A 345 7.50 27.88 -10.54
N ILE A 346 7.73 26.56 -10.58
CA ILE A 346 8.88 25.91 -9.96
C ILE A 346 9.59 25.09 -11.03
N PRO A 347 10.87 25.39 -11.34
CA PRO A 347 11.61 24.67 -12.35
C PRO A 347 11.92 23.23 -11.92
N ASN A 348 12.16 22.37 -12.92
CA ASN A 348 12.69 21.03 -12.70
C ASN A 348 14.05 21.09 -11.98
N ARG A 349 14.27 20.15 -11.05
CA ARG A 349 15.53 19.97 -10.33
C ARG A 349 15.96 18.51 -10.39
N ALA A 350 17.20 18.25 -10.79
CA ALA A 350 17.69 16.89 -10.95
C ALA A 350 17.79 16.13 -9.61
N ASP A 351 18.01 16.84 -8.50
CA ASP A 351 18.19 16.29 -7.15
C ASP A 351 16.91 16.34 -6.29
N VAL A 352 15.82 16.92 -6.79
CA VAL A 352 14.56 17.08 -6.04
C VAL A 352 13.37 16.59 -6.86
N PHE A 353 12.76 15.52 -6.40
CA PHE A 353 11.50 15.02 -6.96
C PHE A 353 10.33 15.79 -6.37
N LEU A 354 9.61 16.55 -7.21
CA LEU A 354 8.35 17.17 -6.82
C LEU A 354 7.27 16.08 -6.84
N GLN A 355 6.77 15.68 -5.68
CA GLN A 355 5.86 14.54 -5.52
C GLN A 355 4.39 14.95 -5.60
N ASN A 356 3.99 16.04 -4.94
CA ASN A 356 2.61 16.53 -4.94
C ASN A 356 2.53 18.00 -4.52
N MET A 357 1.30 18.53 -4.52
CA MET A 357 0.99 19.88 -4.06
C MET A 357 -0.38 19.96 -3.40
N ASP A 358 -0.54 20.91 -2.50
CA ASP A 358 -1.84 21.37 -2.00
C ASP A 358 -1.90 22.90 -2.01
N VAL A 359 -3.10 23.43 -2.28
CA VAL A 359 -3.33 24.86 -2.47
C VAL A 359 -4.34 25.37 -1.46
N PHE A 360 -4.02 26.53 -0.89
CA PHE A 360 -4.82 27.27 0.09
C PHE A 360 -5.06 28.68 -0.42
N ALA A 361 -5.97 29.43 0.21
CA ALA A 361 -6.31 30.79 -0.18
C ALA A 361 -5.07 31.69 -0.38
N ASN A 362 -4.08 31.60 0.52
CA ASN A 362 -2.86 32.41 0.49
C ASN A 362 -1.56 31.62 0.37
N HIS A 363 -1.61 30.29 0.40
CA HIS A 363 -0.41 29.44 0.45
C HIS A 363 -0.44 28.36 -0.62
N LEU A 364 0.74 27.94 -1.05
CA LEU A 364 0.99 26.76 -1.87
C LEU A 364 1.97 25.88 -1.08
N VAL A 365 1.61 24.63 -0.85
CA VAL A 365 2.44 23.66 -0.13
C VAL A 365 2.86 22.56 -1.09
N LEU A 366 4.17 22.29 -1.16
CA LEU A 366 4.73 21.26 -2.03
C LEU A 366 5.28 20.11 -1.19
N GLY A 367 4.93 18.88 -1.57
CA GLY A 367 5.62 17.69 -1.11
C GLY A 367 6.75 17.36 -2.07
N GLU A 368 7.97 17.32 -1.57
CA GLU A 368 9.18 17.07 -2.35
C GLU A 368 9.97 15.90 -1.74
N ARG A 369 10.86 15.27 -2.53
CA ARG A 369 11.88 14.36 -2.03
C ARG A 369 13.26 14.79 -2.43
N LYS A 370 14.18 14.70 -1.47
CA LYS A 370 15.61 14.92 -1.68
C LYS A 370 16.38 13.90 -0.86
N GLU A 371 17.36 13.24 -1.49
CA GLU A 371 18.23 12.22 -0.87
C GLU A 371 17.45 11.10 -0.12
N GLY A 372 16.26 10.72 -0.60
CA GLY A 372 15.46 9.67 0.03
C GLY A 372 14.65 10.11 1.24
N LEU A 373 14.41 11.41 1.44
CA LEU A 373 13.56 11.96 2.49
C LEU A 373 12.48 12.86 1.93
N ALA A 374 11.28 12.73 2.47
CA ALA A 374 10.19 13.66 2.22
C ALA A 374 10.51 15.04 2.81
N LYS A 375 10.11 16.10 2.11
CA LYS A 375 10.24 17.51 2.48
C LYS A 375 8.91 18.19 2.23
N LEU A 376 8.54 19.10 3.14
CA LEU A 376 7.40 20.00 2.93
C LEU A 376 7.92 21.41 2.74
N ARG A 377 7.54 22.04 1.63
CA ARG A 377 7.90 23.41 1.27
C ARG A 377 6.64 24.27 1.25
N VAL A 378 6.66 25.37 1.98
CA VAL A 378 5.52 26.30 2.08
C VAL A 378 5.89 27.59 1.37
N ILE A 379 5.03 27.99 0.43
CA ILE A 379 5.19 29.21 -0.37
C ILE A 379 4.00 30.12 -0.08
N ASN A 380 4.25 31.28 0.50
CA ASN A 380 3.25 32.32 0.67
C ASN A 380 3.01 33.02 -0.68
N GLN A 381 1.80 32.89 -1.21
CA GLN A 381 1.48 33.39 -2.55
C GLN A 381 1.44 34.93 -2.63
N LYS A 382 1.29 35.62 -1.49
CA LYS A 382 1.26 37.09 -1.40
C LYS A 382 2.67 37.68 -1.25
N THR A 383 3.40 37.23 -0.22
CA THR A 383 4.73 37.78 0.13
C THR A 383 5.86 37.15 -0.67
N LYS A 384 5.61 36.00 -1.31
CA LYS A 384 6.60 35.14 -1.96
C LYS A 384 7.64 34.56 -1.00
N ALA A 385 7.37 34.59 0.32
CA ALA A 385 8.16 33.83 1.29
C ALA A 385 8.08 32.34 0.94
N ASP A 386 9.21 31.65 1.06
CA ASP A 386 9.40 30.30 0.54
C ASP A 386 10.37 29.55 1.45
N GLU A 387 9.89 28.51 2.12
CA GLU A 387 10.67 27.80 3.13
C GLU A 387 10.34 26.32 3.25
N TYR A 388 11.30 25.56 3.76
CA TYR A 388 11.11 24.17 4.12
C TYR A 388 10.78 24.04 5.61
N LEU A 389 9.90 23.11 5.94
CA LEU A 389 9.72 22.67 7.32
C LEU A 389 10.94 21.82 7.74
N ASP A 390 11.42 22.07 8.97
CA ASP A 390 12.43 21.24 9.63
C ASP A 390 11.76 20.22 10.58
N PHE A 391 12.22 18.98 10.52
CA PHE A 391 11.68 17.85 11.26
C PHE A 391 12.65 17.25 12.29
N GLY A 392 13.95 17.56 12.23
CA GLY A 392 14.92 17.23 13.28
C GLY A 392 15.36 15.76 13.45
N GLU A 393 14.86 14.79 12.68
CA GLU A 393 15.32 13.38 12.70
C GLU A 393 16.07 12.98 11.41
N PRO A 394 17.02 12.03 11.45
CA PRO A 394 17.81 11.62 10.26
C PRO A 394 17.05 10.73 9.26
N ALA A 395 16.05 9.99 9.73
CA ALA A 395 15.14 9.18 8.91
C ALA A 395 13.72 9.33 9.42
N TYR A 396 12.84 9.90 8.59
CA TYR A 396 11.44 10.16 8.92
C TYR A 396 10.58 10.10 7.67
N VAL A 397 9.28 10.08 7.90
CA VAL A 397 8.26 10.38 6.90
C VAL A 397 7.48 11.61 7.35
N ALA A 398 7.28 12.53 6.42
CA ALA A 398 6.43 13.70 6.59
C ALA A 398 5.62 13.91 5.31
N GLY A 399 4.36 14.30 5.44
CA GLY A 399 3.49 14.46 4.29
C GLY A 399 2.36 15.43 4.54
N ILE A 400 1.91 16.10 3.48
CA ILE A 400 0.70 16.94 3.50
C ILE A 400 -0.46 16.04 3.95
N GLY A 401 -1.17 16.46 5.00
CA GLY A 401 -2.32 15.73 5.53
C GLY A 401 -3.61 16.07 4.78
N PHE A 402 -4.75 15.63 5.32
CA PHE A 402 -6.05 16.00 4.77
C PHE A 402 -6.42 17.44 5.16
N ASN A 403 -6.50 18.32 4.16
CA ASN A 403 -6.76 19.75 4.32
C ASN A 403 -7.94 20.19 3.43
N PRO A 404 -9.19 19.86 3.78
CA PRO A 404 -10.35 20.15 2.93
C PRO A 404 -10.73 21.64 2.92
N ASP A 405 -10.49 22.36 4.02
CA ASP A 405 -10.76 23.80 4.08
C ASP A 405 -9.74 24.57 3.23
N PHE A 406 -10.23 25.26 2.19
CA PHE A 406 -9.40 26.09 1.32
C PHE A 406 -9.03 27.43 1.97
N ASN A 407 -9.88 27.97 2.85
CA ASN A 407 -9.76 29.31 3.40
C ASN A 407 -9.11 29.29 4.79
N THR A 408 -7.90 28.74 4.88
CA THR A 408 -7.13 28.61 6.11
C THR A 408 -5.66 28.95 5.89
N ASP A 409 -4.99 29.41 6.94
CA ASP A 409 -3.53 29.54 7.06
C ASP A 409 -2.90 28.34 7.78
N ILE A 410 -3.72 27.37 8.20
CA ILE A 410 -3.28 26.17 8.89
C ILE A 410 -3.07 25.02 7.91
N LEU A 411 -1.82 24.55 7.82
CA LEU A 411 -1.46 23.29 7.18
C LEU A 411 -1.52 22.16 8.20
N ARG A 412 -2.40 21.19 7.99
CA ARG A 412 -2.31 19.89 8.66
C ARG A 412 -1.33 18.99 7.94
N TYR A 413 -0.36 18.44 8.67
CA TYR A 413 0.58 17.46 8.14
C TYR A 413 0.76 16.26 9.08
N GLY A 414 1.11 15.12 8.48
CA GLY A 414 1.46 13.90 9.20
C GLY A 414 2.98 13.79 9.36
N TYR A 415 3.41 13.23 10.48
CA TYR A 415 4.82 12.97 10.78
C TYR A 415 4.99 11.64 11.51
N SER A 416 6.03 10.88 11.17
CA SER A 416 6.48 9.71 11.93
C SER A 416 7.94 9.41 11.64
N SER A 417 8.58 8.64 12.50
CA SER A 417 9.89 8.01 12.24
C SER A 417 9.88 6.57 12.70
N LEU A 418 10.96 5.82 12.47
CA LEU A 418 11.09 4.46 13.01
C LEU A 418 11.02 4.40 14.55
N THR A 419 11.27 5.53 15.24
CA THR A 419 11.25 5.65 16.70
C THR A 419 10.10 6.52 17.23
N THR A 420 9.52 7.38 16.40
CA THR A 420 8.48 8.35 16.79
C THR A 420 7.11 7.92 16.25
N PRO A 421 6.14 7.59 17.13
CA PRO A 421 4.78 7.24 16.72
C PRO A 421 4.10 8.30 15.84
N SER A 422 3.18 7.85 15.00
CA SER A 422 2.45 8.70 14.05
C SER A 422 1.84 9.91 14.74
N SER A 423 2.12 11.09 14.21
CA SER A 423 1.76 12.37 14.79
C SER A 423 1.07 13.26 13.75
N THR A 424 -0.02 13.92 14.16
CA THR A 424 -0.72 14.94 13.39
C THR A 424 -0.38 16.30 13.96
N PHE A 425 0.11 17.19 13.11
CA PHE A 425 0.43 18.57 13.47
C PHE A 425 -0.42 19.54 12.65
N ASP A 426 -0.79 20.65 13.28
CA ASP A 426 -1.24 21.85 12.60
C ASP A 426 -0.08 22.85 12.62
N TYR A 427 0.19 23.43 11.46
CA TYR A 427 1.24 24.40 11.25
C TYR A 427 0.61 25.66 10.69
N ASN A 428 0.69 26.75 11.44
CA ASN A 428 0.29 28.05 10.95
C ASN A 428 1.36 28.54 9.98
N MET A 429 1.00 28.63 8.70
CA MET A 429 1.94 28.93 7.60
C MET A 429 2.42 30.39 7.59
N ASP A 430 1.73 31.31 8.29
CA ASP A 430 2.14 32.71 8.41
C ASP A 430 3.09 32.93 9.60
N THR A 431 2.76 32.38 10.77
CA THR A 431 3.51 32.57 12.03
C THR A 431 4.56 31.49 12.30
N LYS A 432 4.50 30.38 11.56
CA LYS A 432 5.32 29.16 11.72
C LYS A 432 5.09 28.41 13.03
N ALA A 433 4.02 28.75 13.76
CA ALA A 433 3.64 28.06 14.98
C ALA A 433 3.23 26.61 14.65
N LYS A 434 3.84 25.64 15.34
CA LYS A 434 3.59 24.21 15.20
C LYS A 434 2.88 23.69 16.45
N THR A 435 1.70 23.11 16.26
CA THR A 435 0.90 22.52 17.34
C THR A 435 0.79 21.02 17.11
N LEU A 436 1.16 20.19 18.09
CA LEU A 436 0.88 18.75 18.07
C LEU A 436 -0.59 18.52 18.45
N LEU A 437 -1.38 17.98 17.54
CA LEU A 437 -2.81 17.74 17.76
C LEU A 437 -3.04 16.34 18.33
N LYS A 438 -2.31 15.38 17.80
CA LYS A 438 -2.36 14.00 18.26
C LYS A 438 -1.04 13.31 17.96
N GLN A 439 -0.57 12.53 18.92
CA GLN A 439 0.42 11.48 18.68
C GLN A 439 -0.26 10.15 19.00
N GLN A 440 -0.01 9.13 18.18
CA GLN A 440 -0.48 7.77 18.43
C GLN A 440 0.01 7.33 19.80
N GLU A 441 -0.93 7.06 20.70
CA GLU A 441 -0.64 6.49 22.01
C GLU A 441 -0.32 5.01 21.84
N VAL A 442 0.86 4.60 22.32
CA VAL A 442 1.33 3.21 22.28
C VAL A 442 1.32 2.70 23.72
N LEU A 443 0.30 1.91 24.05
CA LEU A 443 0.12 1.36 25.38
C LEU A 443 1.15 0.25 25.67
N GLY A 444 1.18 -0.27 26.90
CA GLY A 444 2.07 -1.39 27.27
C GLY A 444 3.52 -0.99 27.57
N GLY A 445 3.75 0.26 28.00
CA GLY A 445 5.06 0.71 28.49
C GLY A 445 6.08 1.07 27.40
N PHE A 446 5.62 1.33 26.17
CA PHE A 446 6.50 1.82 25.11
C PHE A 446 7.12 3.17 25.51
N ASP A 447 8.44 3.25 25.38
CA ASP A 447 9.20 4.49 25.47
C ASP A 447 10.12 4.59 24.25
N LYS A 448 9.95 5.66 23.47
CA LYS A 448 10.80 5.93 22.29
C LYS A 448 12.28 6.01 22.65
N ALA A 449 12.62 6.40 23.88
CA ALA A 449 14.01 6.48 24.35
C ALA A 449 14.70 5.11 24.41
N ASN A 450 13.96 4.00 24.40
CA ASN A 450 14.51 2.64 24.35
C ASN A 450 15.00 2.23 22.95
N TYR A 451 14.69 2.99 21.91
CA TYR A 451 15.00 2.64 20.53
C TYR A 451 15.91 3.69 19.90
N THR A 452 16.63 3.29 18.86
CA THR A 452 17.46 4.19 18.06
C THR A 452 17.37 3.78 16.59
N SER A 453 17.49 4.77 15.71
CA SER A 453 17.44 4.57 14.27
C SER A 453 18.69 5.13 13.60
N GLU A 454 19.09 4.50 12.50
CA GLU A 454 20.24 4.87 11.69
C GLU A 454 19.82 4.97 10.23
N ARG A 455 20.54 5.82 9.49
CA ARG A 455 20.45 5.91 8.03
C ARG A 455 21.83 5.75 7.44
N VAL A 456 21.98 4.81 6.51
CA VAL A 456 23.25 4.52 5.83
C VAL A 456 23.01 4.43 4.32
N PHE A 457 24.08 4.53 3.54
CA PHE A 457 24.07 4.26 2.10
C PHE A 457 24.91 3.03 1.81
N VAL A 458 24.28 1.99 1.27
CA VAL A 458 24.94 0.77 0.80
C VAL A 458 25.31 0.96 -0.66
N THR A 459 26.54 0.55 -1.03
CA THR A 459 26.96 0.58 -2.44
C THR A 459 26.55 -0.74 -3.09
N ALA A 460 25.62 -0.69 -4.03
CA ALA A 460 25.24 -1.83 -4.86
C ALA A 460 26.38 -2.22 -5.80
N ARG A 461 26.29 -3.42 -6.39
CA ARG A 461 27.31 -4.00 -7.27
C ARG A 461 27.61 -3.19 -8.53
N ASP A 462 26.71 -2.29 -8.93
CA ASP A 462 26.89 -1.37 -10.05
C ASP A 462 27.25 0.06 -9.61
N GLY A 463 27.54 0.27 -8.32
CA GLY A 463 27.97 1.55 -7.75
C GLY A 463 26.84 2.43 -7.22
N ALA A 464 25.56 2.08 -7.44
CA ALA A 464 24.43 2.84 -6.93
C ALA A 464 24.46 2.91 -5.38
N LYS A 465 24.07 4.06 -4.81
CA LYS A 465 24.04 4.28 -3.36
C LYS A 465 22.61 4.05 -2.85
N VAL A 466 22.31 2.82 -2.44
CA VAL A 466 21.00 2.41 -1.92
C VAL A 466 20.85 2.90 -0.49
N PRO A 467 19.90 3.80 -0.18
CA PRO A 467 19.64 4.21 1.20
C PRO A 467 19.08 3.02 2.01
N VAL A 468 19.45 2.93 3.28
CA VAL A 468 18.91 1.94 4.21
C VAL A 468 18.54 2.63 5.51
N SER A 469 17.32 2.41 6.01
CA SER A 469 16.87 2.88 7.32
C SER A 469 16.78 1.72 8.28
N ILE A 470 17.47 1.81 9.42
CA ILE A 470 17.64 0.73 10.38
C ILE A 470 17.08 1.18 11.73
N VAL A 471 16.38 0.31 12.45
CA VAL A 471 15.93 0.56 13.83
C VAL A 471 16.11 -0.67 14.69
N TYR A 472 16.50 -0.43 15.94
CA TYR A 472 16.68 -1.47 16.94
C TYR A 472 16.54 -0.92 18.35
N ARG A 473 16.32 -1.82 19.31
CA ARG A 473 16.32 -1.49 20.73
C ARG A 473 17.75 -1.19 21.18
N LYS A 474 17.96 -0.12 21.95
CA LYS A 474 19.27 0.21 22.51
C LYS A 474 19.81 -0.98 23.33
N GLY A 475 21.09 -1.28 23.14
CA GLY A 475 21.73 -2.45 23.74
C GLY A 475 21.66 -3.73 22.89
N THR A 476 20.89 -3.75 21.78
CA THR A 476 20.99 -4.86 20.82
C THR A 476 22.40 -4.94 20.24
N PRO A 477 23.09 -6.10 20.30
CA PRO A 477 24.44 -6.24 19.77
C PRO A 477 24.52 -6.00 18.25
N LYS A 478 25.55 -5.28 17.81
CA LYS A 478 25.93 -5.13 16.39
C LYS A 478 27.30 -5.78 16.14
N ASP A 479 27.45 -7.00 16.62
CA ASP A 479 28.67 -7.83 16.57
C ASP A 479 28.53 -9.06 15.66
N GLY A 480 27.43 -9.13 14.90
CA GLY A 480 27.10 -10.25 14.02
C GLY A 480 26.41 -11.41 14.71
N THR A 481 25.79 -11.19 15.88
CA THR A 481 25.01 -12.22 16.60
C THR A 481 23.49 -11.99 16.58
N SER A 482 23.06 -10.78 16.23
CA SER A 482 21.65 -10.37 16.25
C SER A 482 20.88 -10.86 15.03
N PRO A 483 19.60 -11.27 15.19
CA PRO A 483 18.70 -11.49 14.08
C PRO A 483 18.31 -10.17 13.41
N VAL A 484 18.17 -10.18 12.09
CA VAL A 484 17.72 -9.02 11.30
C VAL A 484 16.49 -9.39 10.48
N LEU A 485 15.47 -8.53 10.49
CA LEU A 485 14.40 -8.55 9.49
C LEU A 485 14.62 -7.43 8.48
N GLN A 486 14.93 -7.80 7.23
CA GLN A 486 15.05 -6.89 6.10
C GLN A 486 13.72 -6.81 5.33
N TYR A 487 13.25 -5.60 5.04
CA TYR A 487 12.00 -5.33 4.32
C TYR A 487 12.24 -4.40 3.13
N ALA A 488 11.52 -4.64 2.03
CA ALA A 488 11.42 -3.72 0.89
C ALA A 488 10.21 -4.05 0.02
N TYR A 489 9.86 -3.11 -0.89
CA TYR A 489 8.82 -3.29 -1.89
C TYR A 489 9.36 -3.13 -3.33
N GLY A 490 9.85 -1.94 -3.69
CA GLY A 490 10.67 -1.71 -4.89
C GLY A 490 9.95 -1.82 -6.23
N SER A 491 8.70 -1.40 -6.35
CA SER A 491 7.94 -1.37 -7.61
C SER A 491 6.96 -0.19 -7.67
N TYR A 492 6.50 0.15 -8.89
CA TYR A 492 5.52 1.22 -9.19
C TYR A 492 5.92 2.63 -8.73
N GLY A 493 7.20 2.82 -8.38
CA GLY A 493 7.65 4.05 -7.76
C GLY A 493 7.15 4.27 -6.33
N SER A 494 6.55 3.25 -5.72
CA SER A 494 6.07 3.32 -4.34
C SER A 494 7.24 3.42 -3.36
N ASN A 495 7.14 4.36 -2.42
CA ASN A 495 8.17 4.63 -1.42
C ASN A 495 7.96 3.78 -0.17
N THR A 496 9.00 3.12 0.31
CA THR A 496 8.95 2.40 1.58
C THR A 496 9.31 3.33 2.74
N GLU A 497 8.32 3.99 3.33
CA GLU A 497 8.58 5.03 4.32
C GLU A 497 9.19 4.52 5.64
N PRO A 498 10.18 5.21 6.23
CA PRO A 498 10.75 4.87 7.53
C PRO A 498 9.84 5.33 8.69
N GLY A 499 8.59 4.87 8.69
CA GLY A 499 7.57 5.19 9.69
C GLY A 499 7.50 4.20 10.88
N PHE A 500 6.79 4.64 11.92
CA PHE A 500 6.58 3.86 13.13
C PHE A 500 5.62 2.70 12.91
N SER A 501 5.87 1.58 13.61
CA SER A 501 4.94 0.46 13.71
C SER A 501 4.99 -0.10 15.11
N SER A 502 3.86 -0.09 15.82
CA SER A 502 3.73 -0.68 17.16
C SER A 502 3.90 -2.20 17.15
N ASN A 503 3.62 -2.86 16.03
CA ASN A 503 3.78 -4.31 15.90
C ASN A 503 5.26 -4.68 15.94
N ARG A 504 6.09 -3.92 15.21
CA ARG A 504 7.56 -4.11 15.14
C ARG A 504 8.22 -4.18 16.51
N ILE A 505 7.67 -3.51 17.51
CA ILE A 505 8.18 -3.52 18.90
C ILE A 505 8.32 -4.95 19.44
N SER A 506 7.41 -5.87 19.13
CA SER A 506 7.53 -7.28 19.58
C SER A 506 8.78 -7.99 19.06
N LEU A 507 9.31 -7.59 17.90
CA LEU A 507 10.60 -8.07 17.37
C LEU A 507 11.77 -7.32 18.02
N LEU A 508 11.71 -5.98 18.07
CA LEU A 508 12.80 -5.16 18.59
C LEU A 508 13.11 -5.49 20.06
N ASP A 509 12.08 -5.74 20.88
CA ASP A 509 12.22 -6.12 22.28
C ASP A 509 12.82 -7.52 22.47
N ARG A 510 12.83 -8.34 21.42
CA ARG A 510 13.46 -9.68 21.39
C ARG A 510 14.83 -9.69 20.70
N GLY A 511 15.40 -8.52 20.46
CA GLY A 511 16.75 -8.33 19.95
C GLY A 511 16.86 -8.37 18.43
N PHE A 512 15.74 -8.31 17.70
CA PHE A 512 15.79 -8.11 16.25
C PHE A 512 16.21 -6.68 15.91
N ILE A 513 17.00 -6.56 14.85
CA ILE A 513 17.19 -5.32 14.12
C ILE A 513 16.24 -5.34 12.93
N TYR A 514 15.57 -4.23 12.65
CA TYR A 514 14.72 -4.07 11.48
C TYR A 514 15.37 -3.11 10.48
N ALA A 515 15.49 -3.52 9.22
CA ALA A 515 16.12 -2.74 8.16
C ALA A 515 15.20 -2.60 6.95
N ILE A 516 14.97 -1.36 6.51
CA ILE A 516 14.29 -1.04 5.27
C ILE A 516 15.34 -0.78 4.21
N ALA A 517 15.34 -1.57 3.14
CA ALA A 517 16.18 -1.34 1.97
C ALA A 517 15.39 -0.51 0.94
N HIS A 518 15.78 0.75 0.71
CA HIS A 518 15.14 1.67 -0.23
C HIS A 518 15.63 1.41 -1.66
N ILE A 519 15.38 0.19 -2.13
CA ILE A 519 15.89 -0.37 -3.40
C ILE A 519 15.29 0.33 -4.63
N ARG A 520 15.97 0.24 -5.78
CA ARG A 520 15.45 0.74 -7.06
C ARG A 520 14.12 0.09 -7.42
N GLY A 521 13.27 0.88 -8.09
CA GLY A 521 11.87 0.56 -8.38
C GLY A 521 10.88 1.30 -7.46
N GLY A 522 11.34 1.83 -6.32
CA GLY A 522 10.68 2.93 -5.60
C GLY A 522 11.09 4.31 -6.12
N GLN A 523 10.58 5.40 -5.55
CA GLN A 523 10.92 6.79 -5.91
C GLN A 523 11.62 7.56 -4.79
N GLU A 524 12.28 6.88 -3.85
CA GLU A 524 12.88 7.52 -2.69
C GLU A 524 13.92 8.54 -3.15
N MET A 525 14.73 8.18 -4.14
CA MET A 525 15.74 9.04 -4.77
C MET A 525 15.22 9.79 -6.01
N GLY A 526 13.90 9.86 -6.21
CA GLY A 526 13.24 10.51 -7.35
C GLY A 526 12.92 9.57 -8.51
N ARG A 527 12.42 10.12 -9.62
CA ARG A 527 11.84 9.32 -10.73
C ARG A 527 12.87 8.42 -11.42
N ALA A 528 14.13 8.86 -11.53
CA ALA A 528 15.20 8.03 -12.07
C ALA A 528 15.42 6.73 -11.27
N TRP A 529 15.17 6.74 -9.95
CA TRP A 529 15.30 5.56 -9.09
C TRP A 529 14.26 4.48 -9.41
N TYR A 530 13.06 4.91 -9.81
CA TYR A 530 11.98 4.04 -10.27
C TYR A 530 12.26 3.53 -11.69
N ASP A 531 12.62 4.43 -12.61
CA ASP A 531 12.95 4.06 -13.99
C ASP A 531 14.13 3.07 -14.05
N ASP A 532 15.06 3.13 -13.10
CA ASP A 532 16.18 2.19 -12.95
C ASP A 532 15.84 0.87 -12.23
N GLY A 533 14.57 0.64 -11.86
CA GLY A 533 14.10 -0.60 -11.24
C GLY A 533 12.81 -1.15 -11.85
N LYS A 534 12.53 -0.83 -13.11
CA LYS A 534 11.38 -1.33 -13.87
C LYS A 534 11.77 -1.82 -15.27
N LEU A 535 10.86 -2.48 -15.98
CA LEU A 535 11.07 -3.00 -17.33
C LEU A 535 12.40 -3.78 -17.45
N LEU A 536 13.21 -3.49 -18.46
CA LEU A 536 14.52 -4.12 -18.71
C LEU A 536 15.61 -3.76 -17.68
N LYS A 537 15.26 -3.04 -16.62
CA LYS A 537 16.12 -2.78 -15.46
C LYS A 537 15.59 -3.41 -14.18
N LYS A 538 14.49 -4.18 -14.23
CA LYS A 538 13.84 -4.73 -13.02
C LYS A 538 14.76 -5.53 -12.10
N LYS A 539 15.76 -6.22 -12.63
CA LYS A 539 16.74 -6.98 -11.83
C LYS A 539 17.54 -6.12 -10.85
N ASN A 540 17.64 -4.81 -11.06
CA ASN A 540 18.26 -3.90 -10.11
C ASN A 540 17.55 -3.92 -8.75
N THR A 541 16.22 -4.03 -8.72
CA THR A 541 15.44 -4.21 -7.48
C THR A 541 15.95 -5.40 -6.66
N PHE A 542 16.14 -6.55 -7.31
CA PHE A 542 16.59 -7.78 -6.64
C PHE A 542 18.06 -7.71 -6.23
N ASN A 543 18.91 -7.17 -7.13
CA ASN A 543 20.33 -7.00 -6.88
C ASN A 543 20.59 -6.06 -5.70
N ASP A 544 19.91 -4.91 -5.63
CA ASP A 544 20.01 -3.96 -4.53
C ASP A 544 19.65 -4.62 -3.20
N PHE A 545 18.57 -5.41 -3.17
CA PHE A 545 18.13 -6.09 -1.96
C PHE A 545 19.17 -7.10 -1.47
N VAL A 546 19.72 -7.93 -2.37
CA VAL A 546 20.78 -8.90 -2.07
C VAL A 546 22.07 -8.20 -1.63
N ASP A 547 22.43 -7.07 -2.26
CA ASP A 547 23.64 -6.32 -1.92
C ASP A 547 23.50 -5.68 -0.52
N VAL A 548 22.31 -5.18 -0.17
CA VAL A 548 21.99 -4.75 1.21
C VAL A 548 22.04 -5.91 2.19
N SER A 549 21.50 -7.08 1.85
CA SER A 549 21.57 -8.29 2.69
C SER A 549 23.02 -8.66 3.02
N LYS A 550 23.89 -8.71 2.00
CA LYS A 550 25.32 -8.98 2.18
C LYS A 550 26.01 -7.91 3.01
N TRP A 551 25.67 -6.64 2.80
CA TRP A 551 26.24 -5.53 3.57
C TRP A 551 25.86 -5.61 5.05
N LEU A 552 24.61 -5.93 5.38
CA LEU A 552 24.13 -6.08 6.77
C LEU A 552 24.90 -7.18 7.51
N VAL A 553 25.17 -8.31 6.86
CA VAL A 553 25.98 -9.41 7.42
C VAL A 553 27.45 -8.99 7.56
N ALA A 554 28.04 -8.42 6.51
CA ALA A 554 29.45 -8.02 6.50
C ALA A 554 29.76 -6.95 7.57
N ASN A 555 28.83 -6.02 7.82
CA ASN A 555 28.95 -4.95 8.81
C ASN A 555 28.37 -5.33 10.17
N LYS A 556 28.19 -6.64 10.43
CA LYS A 556 27.87 -7.17 11.76
C LYS A 556 26.53 -6.73 12.34
N TYR A 557 25.60 -6.26 11.50
CA TYR A 557 24.20 -6.07 11.93
C TYR A 557 23.49 -7.41 12.05
N ALA A 558 23.66 -8.30 11.06
CA ALA A 558 23.02 -9.62 11.04
C ALA A 558 24.00 -10.74 11.40
N ALA A 559 23.54 -11.72 12.16
CA ALA A 559 24.17 -13.03 12.14
C ALA A 559 23.95 -13.71 10.78
N PRO A 560 24.97 -14.35 10.17
CA PRO A 560 24.83 -15.01 8.87
C PRO A 560 23.70 -16.05 8.81
N ASP A 561 23.39 -16.69 9.93
CA ASP A 561 22.35 -17.71 10.08
C ASP A 561 21.01 -17.17 10.63
N LYS A 562 20.86 -15.84 10.75
CA LYS A 562 19.65 -15.18 11.30
C LYS A 562 19.22 -13.93 10.53
N LEU A 563 19.49 -13.88 9.23
CA LEU A 563 18.91 -12.87 8.35
C LEU A 563 17.54 -13.35 7.83
N PHE A 564 16.52 -12.53 8.02
CA PHE A 564 15.15 -12.76 7.57
C PHE A 564 14.74 -11.70 6.55
N ALA A 565 13.86 -12.07 5.63
CA ALA A 565 13.31 -11.16 4.64
C ALA A 565 11.78 -11.21 4.61
N LEU A 566 11.14 -10.06 4.39
CA LEU A 566 9.70 -9.96 4.21
C LEU A 566 9.38 -9.01 3.06
N GLY A 567 8.43 -9.41 2.22
CA GLY A 567 7.87 -8.57 1.16
C GLY A 567 6.48 -9.06 0.74
N GLY A 568 5.59 -8.12 0.40
CA GLY A 568 4.20 -8.41 0.03
C GLY A 568 3.82 -7.90 -1.36
N SER A 569 2.91 -8.56 -2.07
CA SER A 569 2.46 -8.16 -3.42
C SER A 569 3.63 -8.16 -4.42
N ALA A 570 3.98 -7.03 -5.05
CA ALA A 570 5.21 -6.88 -5.82
C ALA A 570 6.49 -6.97 -4.96
N GLY A 571 6.42 -6.71 -3.65
CA GLY A 571 7.47 -7.10 -2.71
C GLY A 571 7.57 -8.62 -2.54
N GLY A 572 6.50 -9.36 -2.82
CA GLY A 572 6.51 -10.82 -2.91
C GLY A 572 7.19 -11.35 -4.17
N LEU A 573 7.07 -10.63 -5.30
CA LEU A 573 7.93 -10.86 -6.48
C LEU A 573 9.41 -10.74 -6.10
N LEU A 574 9.76 -9.68 -5.37
CA LEU A 574 11.10 -9.50 -4.84
C LEU A 574 11.52 -10.71 -3.99
N MET A 575 10.69 -11.17 -3.04
CA MET A 575 11.00 -12.36 -2.22
C MET A 575 11.24 -13.60 -3.10
N GLY A 576 10.36 -13.87 -4.06
CA GLY A 576 10.50 -15.02 -4.94
C GLY A 576 11.77 -14.99 -5.79
N ALA A 577 12.14 -13.82 -6.31
CA ALA A 577 13.35 -13.66 -7.11
C ALA A 577 14.63 -13.83 -6.29
N VAL A 578 14.70 -13.23 -5.08
CA VAL A 578 15.92 -13.28 -4.26
C VAL A 578 16.18 -14.67 -3.66
N ILE A 579 15.14 -15.45 -3.35
CA ILE A 579 15.35 -16.84 -2.90
C ILE A 579 15.77 -17.78 -4.03
N ASN A 580 15.48 -17.44 -5.29
CA ASN A 580 16.06 -18.15 -6.44
C ASN A 580 17.52 -17.75 -6.64
N GLN A 581 17.85 -16.46 -6.45
CA GLN A 581 19.17 -15.87 -6.73
C GLN A 581 20.22 -16.13 -5.66
N ALA A 582 19.86 -16.02 -4.38
CA ALA A 582 20.77 -16.10 -3.23
C ALA A 582 20.07 -16.72 -2.00
N PRO A 583 19.53 -17.96 -2.10
CA PRO A 583 18.79 -18.60 -1.01
C PRO A 583 19.61 -18.75 0.27
N GLU A 584 20.93 -18.88 0.16
CA GLU A 584 21.86 -19.10 1.27
C GLU A 584 21.95 -17.94 2.27
N LEU A 585 21.53 -16.74 1.85
CA LEU A 585 21.57 -15.56 2.71
C LEU A 585 20.49 -15.56 3.79
N TYR A 586 19.39 -16.29 3.59
CA TYR A 586 18.19 -16.12 4.39
C TYR A 586 17.93 -17.34 5.27
N ARG A 587 17.75 -17.12 6.57
CA ARG A 587 17.28 -18.15 7.51
C ARG A 587 15.80 -18.45 7.30
N GLY A 588 15.02 -17.41 7.07
CA GLY A 588 13.59 -17.50 6.80
C GLY A 588 13.07 -16.32 5.99
N VAL A 589 12.08 -16.57 5.15
CA VAL A 589 11.44 -15.57 4.29
C VAL A 589 9.93 -15.62 4.47
N VAL A 590 9.29 -14.46 4.55
CA VAL A 590 7.83 -14.30 4.50
C VAL A 590 7.47 -13.63 3.18
N ALA A 591 6.71 -14.33 2.34
CA ALA A 591 6.23 -13.83 1.05
C ALA A 591 4.71 -13.67 1.10
N ALA A 592 4.24 -12.44 1.31
CA ALA A 592 2.81 -12.16 1.47
C ALA A 592 2.14 -11.84 0.14
N VAL A 593 1.02 -12.50 -0.18
CA VAL A 593 0.27 -12.34 -1.44
C VAL A 593 1.18 -12.14 -2.67
N PRO A 594 2.17 -13.03 -2.93
CA PRO A 594 3.32 -12.70 -3.76
C PRO A 594 3.04 -12.87 -5.26
N PHE A 595 3.37 -11.85 -6.07
CA PHE A 595 3.33 -11.94 -7.54
C PHE A 595 4.50 -12.79 -8.06
N VAL A 596 4.25 -14.04 -8.46
CA VAL A 596 5.33 -15.04 -8.69
C VAL A 596 5.21 -15.80 -9.99
N ASP A 597 4.05 -15.80 -10.65
CA ASP A 597 3.85 -16.43 -11.96
C ASP A 597 3.91 -15.40 -13.10
N VAL A 598 4.97 -14.59 -13.07
CA VAL A 598 5.11 -13.34 -13.83
C VAL A 598 4.82 -13.54 -15.32
N VAL A 599 5.47 -14.50 -15.98
CA VAL A 599 5.34 -14.66 -17.43
C VAL A 599 3.96 -15.17 -17.81
N THR A 600 3.40 -16.12 -17.07
CA THR A 600 2.09 -16.69 -17.40
C THR A 600 0.98 -15.67 -17.17
N THR A 601 0.99 -14.99 -16.02
CA THR A 601 0.02 -13.92 -15.71
C THR A 601 0.11 -12.79 -16.73
N MET A 602 1.32 -12.30 -17.02
CA MET A 602 1.50 -11.16 -17.94
C MET A 602 1.23 -11.50 -19.42
N LEU A 603 1.01 -12.77 -19.78
CA LEU A 603 0.55 -13.16 -21.11
C LEU A 603 -0.98 -13.15 -21.24
N ASP A 604 -1.72 -13.16 -20.12
CA ASP A 604 -3.17 -13.27 -20.07
C ASP A 604 -3.83 -11.94 -19.68
N GLU A 605 -4.23 -11.17 -20.70
CA GLU A 605 -4.91 -9.88 -20.56
C GLU A 605 -6.32 -9.99 -19.95
N SER A 606 -6.84 -11.20 -19.71
CA SER A 606 -8.12 -11.38 -19.00
C SER A 606 -8.00 -11.32 -17.48
N ILE A 607 -6.77 -11.43 -16.95
CA ILE A 607 -6.48 -11.31 -15.52
C ILE A 607 -6.43 -9.81 -15.17
N PRO A 608 -7.08 -9.38 -14.06
CA PRO A 608 -7.01 -8.00 -13.56
C PRO A 608 -5.57 -7.47 -13.50
N LEU A 609 -5.40 -6.16 -13.72
CA LEU A 609 -4.14 -5.41 -13.73
C LEU A 609 -3.17 -5.67 -14.88
N THR A 610 -3.17 -6.86 -15.51
CA THR A 610 -2.16 -7.28 -16.51
C THR A 610 -1.85 -6.23 -17.58
N THR A 611 -2.87 -5.63 -18.19
CA THR A 611 -2.68 -4.64 -19.26
C THR A 611 -2.00 -3.37 -18.76
N GLY A 612 -2.45 -2.82 -17.63
CA GLY A 612 -1.83 -1.63 -17.02
C GLY A 612 -0.39 -1.90 -16.52
N GLU A 613 -0.05 -3.16 -16.23
CA GLU A 613 1.28 -3.54 -15.76
C GLU A 613 2.32 -3.76 -16.86
N PHE A 614 1.94 -3.67 -18.14
CA PHE A 614 2.91 -3.74 -19.25
C PHE A 614 3.96 -2.62 -19.18
N GLU A 615 3.58 -1.45 -18.68
CA GLU A 615 4.53 -0.36 -18.48
C GLU A 615 5.37 -0.52 -17.21
N GLU A 616 5.07 -1.49 -16.33
CA GLU A 616 5.89 -1.81 -15.15
C GLU A 616 6.91 -2.91 -15.44
N TRP A 617 6.45 -4.06 -15.94
CA TRP A 617 7.29 -5.25 -16.15
C TRP A 617 7.76 -5.42 -17.60
N GLY A 618 6.95 -4.97 -18.54
CA GLY A 618 7.04 -5.26 -19.96
C GLY A 618 5.91 -6.15 -20.45
N ASN A 619 5.68 -6.18 -21.76
CA ASN A 619 4.70 -7.07 -22.38
C ASN A 619 5.40 -8.32 -22.93
N PRO A 620 5.23 -9.51 -22.33
CA PRO A 620 5.91 -10.74 -22.74
C PRO A 620 5.41 -11.32 -24.08
N LYS A 621 4.39 -10.73 -24.73
CA LYS A 621 4.12 -11.00 -26.15
C LYS A 621 5.25 -10.53 -27.05
N ASN A 622 6.08 -9.59 -26.59
CA ASN A 622 7.33 -9.21 -27.24
C ASN A 622 8.49 -10.02 -26.66
N LYS A 623 9.28 -10.63 -27.54
CA LYS A 623 10.39 -11.53 -27.17
C LYS A 623 11.41 -10.90 -26.21
N VAL A 624 11.74 -9.61 -26.37
CA VAL A 624 12.74 -8.95 -25.51
C VAL A 624 12.27 -8.92 -24.06
N TYR A 625 11.01 -8.56 -23.82
CA TYR A 625 10.43 -8.59 -22.49
C TYR A 625 10.17 -10.01 -22.02
N TYR A 626 9.74 -10.92 -22.90
CA TYR A 626 9.59 -12.34 -22.57
C TYR A 626 10.88 -12.93 -22.00
N ASP A 627 11.99 -12.83 -22.71
CA ASP A 627 13.28 -13.40 -22.30
C ASP A 627 13.75 -12.75 -20.98
N TYR A 628 13.60 -11.43 -20.86
CA TYR A 628 14.02 -10.71 -19.66
C TYR A 628 13.16 -11.05 -18.43
N MET A 629 11.84 -11.05 -18.57
CA MET A 629 10.89 -11.42 -17.50
C MET A 629 11.07 -12.88 -17.10
N LEU A 630 11.19 -13.79 -18.08
CA LEU A 630 11.40 -15.21 -17.83
C LEU A 630 12.66 -15.43 -16.99
N SER A 631 13.72 -14.67 -17.23
CA SER A 631 14.99 -14.79 -16.51
C SER A 631 14.95 -14.37 -15.03
N TYR A 632 13.86 -13.80 -14.53
CA TYR A 632 13.66 -13.53 -13.10
C TYR A 632 12.34 -14.02 -12.52
N SER A 633 11.37 -14.42 -13.35
CA SER A 633 10.05 -14.89 -12.93
C SER A 633 10.18 -16.02 -11.88
N PRO A 634 9.71 -15.80 -10.63
CA PRO A 634 9.99 -16.72 -9.53
C PRO A 634 9.50 -18.14 -9.78
N TYR A 635 8.29 -18.31 -10.31
CA TYR A 635 7.73 -19.61 -10.65
C TYR A 635 8.54 -20.33 -11.73
N ASP A 636 8.94 -19.62 -12.78
CA ASP A 636 9.69 -20.21 -13.89
C ASP A 636 11.11 -20.61 -13.49
N GLN A 637 11.75 -19.81 -12.65
CA GLN A 637 13.15 -19.98 -12.23
C GLN A 637 13.37 -20.90 -11.02
N VAL A 638 12.32 -21.53 -10.48
CA VAL A 638 12.49 -22.58 -9.46
C VAL A 638 13.36 -23.71 -10.02
N SER A 639 14.50 -23.94 -9.37
CA SER A 639 15.47 -24.99 -9.71
C SER A 639 15.68 -25.98 -8.56
N LYS A 640 16.42 -27.06 -8.82
CA LYS A 640 16.78 -28.06 -7.80
C LYS A 640 17.90 -27.52 -6.90
N GLN A 641 17.52 -26.89 -5.78
CA GLN A 641 18.44 -26.29 -4.81
C GLN A 641 17.81 -26.21 -3.42
N THR A 642 18.63 -25.87 -2.42
CA THR A 642 18.12 -25.60 -1.07
C THR A 642 17.51 -24.21 -1.02
N TYR A 643 16.27 -24.11 -0.52
CA TYR A 643 15.56 -22.86 -0.28
C TYR A 643 15.51 -22.54 1.21
N PRO A 644 15.36 -21.26 1.61
CA PRO A 644 15.19 -20.90 3.03
C PRO A 644 13.89 -21.47 3.60
N ASN A 645 13.72 -21.38 4.93
CA ASN A 645 12.40 -21.60 5.52
C ASN A 645 11.43 -20.55 4.95
N LEU A 646 10.29 -20.96 4.43
CA LEU A 646 9.39 -20.07 3.70
C LEU A 646 7.96 -20.17 4.26
N LEU A 647 7.41 -19.01 4.62
CA LEU A 647 5.99 -18.83 4.89
C LEU A 647 5.39 -17.98 3.77
N VAL A 648 4.47 -18.57 3.01
CA VAL A 648 3.72 -17.90 1.94
C VAL A 648 2.31 -17.64 2.42
N THR A 649 1.81 -16.42 2.28
CA THR A 649 0.41 -16.09 2.58
C THR A 649 -0.33 -15.66 1.31
N THR A 650 -1.64 -15.91 1.23
CA THR A 650 -2.50 -15.42 0.14
C THR A 650 -3.95 -15.32 0.58
N GLY A 651 -4.82 -14.64 -0.19
CA GLY A 651 -6.27 -14.62 0.02
C GLY A 651 -7.02 -15.23 -1.17
N LEU A 652 -8.07 -16.03 -0.91
CA LEU A 652 -8.87 -16.66 -1.97
C LEU A 652 -9.55 -15.61 -2.88
N HIS A 653 -9.95 -14.47 -2.31
CA HIS A 653 -10.68 -13.41 -3.01
C HIS A 653 -9.78 -12.30 -3.57
N ASP A 654 -8.46 -12.45 -3.48
CA ASP A 654 -7.47 -11.43 -3.86
C ASP A 654 -7.65 -10.94 -5.31
N SER A 655 -7.82 -9.62 -5.46
CA SER A 655 -7.99 -8.93 -6.75
C SER A 655 -6.73 -8.33 -7.33
N GLN A 656 -5.61 -8.28 -6.58
CA GLN A 656 -4.34 -7.79 -7.11
C GLN A 656 -3.46 -8.96 -7.56
N VAL A 657 -3.19 -9.91 -6.67
CA VAL A 657 -2.40 -11.10 -6.97
C VAL A 657 -3.31 -12.30 -6.82
N GLN A 658 -3.50 -13.05 -7.90
CA GLN A 658 -4.47 -14.13 -7.88
C GLN A 658 -3.95 -15.30 -7.03
N TYR A 659 -4.83 -15.89 -6.19
CA TYR A 659 -4.45 -16.90 -5.19
C TYR A 659 -3.67 -18.10 -5.75
N TRP A 660 -3.87 -18.42 -7.03
CA TRP A 660 -3.21 -19.55 -7.67
C TRP A 660 -1.72 -19.31 -7.90
N GLU A 661 -1.26 -18.06 -7.98
CA GLU A 661 0.17 -17.77 -8.17
C GLU A 661 1.02 -18.35 -7.02
N PRO A 662 0.79 -17.96 -5.75
CA PRO A 662 1.50 -18.58 -4.63
C PRO A 662 1.22 -20.08 -4.49
N ALA A 663 -0.01 -20.54 -4.76
CA ALA A 663 -0.33 -21.97 -4.66
C ALA A 663 0.47 -22.82 -5.64
N LYS A 664 0.58 -22.39 -6.91
CA LYS A 664 1.41 -23.05 -7.94
C LYS A 664 2.89 -22.99 -7.59
N TRP A 665 3.34 -21.86 -7.07
CA TRP A 665 4.73 -21.67 -6.68
C TRP A 665 5.15 -22.60 -5.54
N VAL A 666 4.33 -22.70 -4.50
CA VAL A 666 4.56 -23.65 -3.39
C VAL A 666 4.53 -25.09 -3.89
N ALA A 667 3.56 -25.47 -4.74
CA ALA A 667 3.49 -26.80 -5.33
C ALA A 667 4.77 -27.15 -6.10
N LYS A 668 5.29 -26.25 -6.94
CA LYS A 668 6.53 -26.45 -7.70
C LYS A 668 7.77 -26.49 -6.81
N LEU A 669 7.89 -25.56 -5.85
CA LEU A 669 8.97 -25.54 -4.86
C LEU A 669 9.05 -26.87 -4.12
N ARG A 670 7.92 -27.44 -3.69
CA ARG A 670 7.86 -28.69 -2.94
C ARG A 670 8.48 -29.88 -3.70
N THR A 671 8.44 -29.86 -5.05
CA THR A 671 9.03 -30.92 -5.88
C THR A 671 10.51 -30.74 -6.20
N LEU A 672 11.01 -29.50 -6.15
CA LEU A 672 12.38 -29.17 -6.59
C LEU A 672 13.30 -28.78 -5.44
N LYS A 673 12.78 -28.31 -4.31
CA LYS A 673 13.60 -27.95 -3.15
C LYS A 673 14.39 -29.16 -2.66
N THR A 674 15.64 -28.93 -2.25
CA THR A 674 16.46 -29.89 -1.51
C THR A 674 16.54 -29.51 -0.03
N GLY A 675 16.89 -30.47 0.83
CA GLY A 675 16.96 -30.28 2.28
C GLY A 675 15.60 -30.18 2.98
N ASP A 676 15.62 -29.90 4.27
CA ASP A 676 14.46 -30.09 5.17
C ASP A 676 13.87 -28.77 5.70
N ASN A 677 14.27 -27.62 5.14
CA ASN A 677 13.70 -26.32 5.50
C ASN A 677 12.18 -26.28 5.24
N LEU A 678 11.46 -25.61 6.12
CA LEU A 678 10.00 -25.48 6.10
C LEU A 678 9.51 -24.77 4.83
N LEU A 679 8.39 -25.23 4.29
CA LEU A 679 7.69 -24.61 3.16
C LEU A 679 6.19 -24.65 3.45
N LEU A 680 5.64 -23.49 3.84
CA LEU A 680 4.28 -23.35 4.34
C LEU A 680 3.47 -22.43 3.42
N LEU A 681 2.20 -22.75 3.23
CA LEU A 681 1.21 -21.92 2.55
C LEU A 681 0.01 -21.71 3.47
N HIS A 682 -0.30 -20.44 3.74
CA HIS A 682 -1.52 -20.03 4.43
C HIS A 682 -2.42 -19.25 3.47
N THR A 683 -3.58 -19.81 3.16
CA THR A 683 -4.61 -19.17 2.33
C THR A 683 -5.75 -18.71 3.21
N ASN A 684 -5.93 -17.40 3.32
CA ASN A 684 -7.11 -16.82 3.94
C ASN A 684 -8.33 -17.05 3.02
N MET A 685 -9.22 -17.96 3.43
CA MET A 685 -10.37 -18.39 2.64
C MET A 685 -11.50 -17.36 2.60
N GLU A 686 -11.45 -16.31 3.43
CA GLU A 686 -12.54 -15.35 3.63
C GLU A 686 -12.19 -13.93 3.16
N ALA A 687 -10.93 -13.67 2.82
CA ALA A 687 -10.44 -12.33 2.48
C ALA A 687 -9.65 -12.28 1.16
N GLY A 688 -9.41 -11.05 0.71
CA GLY A 688 -8.59 -10.72 -0.47
C GLY A 688 -7.22 -10.17 -0.09
N HIS A 689 -6.73 -9.21 -0.87
CA HIS A 689 -5.34 -8.74 -0.84
C HIS A 689 -4.88 -8.15 0.51
N GLY A 690 -5.80 -7.54 1.26
CA GLY A 690 -5.49 -6.88 2.53
C GLY A 690 -5.58 -7.80 3.76
N GLY A 691 -5.90 -9.09 3.57
CA GLY A 691 -6.21 -10.00 4.66
C GLY A 691 -7.55 -9.68 5.35
N ALA A 692 -7.75 -10.24 6.54
CA ALA A 692 -8.98 -10.05 7.31
C ALA A 692 -9.27 -8.57 7.58
N SER A 693 -10.54 -8.15 7.46
CA SER A 693 -10.95 -6.79 7.81
C SER A 693 -11.07 -6.60 9.32
N GLY A 694 -10.88 -5.36 9.77
CA GLY A 694 -10.91 -5.01 11.18
C GLY A 694 -9.52 -4.90 11.81
N ARG A 695 -9.39 -3.99 12.76
CA ARG A 695 -8.09 -3.61 13.33
C ARG A 695 -7.42 -4.68 14.20
N PHE A 696 -8.16 -5.66 14.71
CA PHE A 696 -7.59 -6.74 15.51
C PHE A 696 -7.39 -8.02 14.71
N GLN A 697 -8.31 -8.39 13.81
CA GLN A 697 -8.17 -9.64 13.04
C GLN A 697 -6.87 -9.67 12.22
N ALA A 698 -6.49 -8.55 11.60
CA ALA A 698 -5.24 -8.42 10.87
C ALA A 698 -3.97 -8.71 11.71
N LEU A 699 -4.03 -8.56 13.04
CA LEU A 699 -2.89 -8.85 13.92
C LEU A 699 -2.59 -10.34 14.05
N LYS A 700 -3.55 -11.22 13.75
CA LYS A 700 -3.34 -12.68 13.83
C LYS A 700 -2.32 -13.14 12.80
N GLU A 701 -2.44 -12.67 11.56
CA GLU A 701 -1.48 -12.99 10.50
C GLU A 701 -0.09 -12.42 10.83
N VAL A 702 0.00 -11.18 11.31
CA VAL A 702 1.27 -10.59 11.77
C VAL A 702 1.88 -11.40 12.93
N ALA A 703 1.06 -11.89 13.85
CA ALA A 703 1.52 -12.70 14.97
C ALA A 703 2.08 -14.05 14.50
N MET A 704 1.43 -14.68 13.52
CA MET A 704 1.89 -15.93 12.89
C MET A 704 3.24 -15.72 12.19
N GLU A 705 3.37 -14.66 11.38
CA GLU A 705 4.62 -14.32 10.70
C GLU A 705 5.78 -14.08 11.68
N TYR A 706 5.50 -13.33 12.75
CA TYR A 706 6.51 -13.04 13.78
C TYR A 706 6.87 -14.28 14.61
N ALA A 707 5.89 -15.12 14.95
CA ALA A 707 6.12 -16.37 15.66
C ALA A 707 7.04 -17.29 14.84
N PHE A 708 6.76 -17.42 13.54
CA PHE A 708 7.59 -18.17 12.58
C PHE A 708 9.05 -17.68 12.60
N MET A 709 9.29 -16.38 12.45
CA MET A 709 10.65 -15.81 12.45
C MET A 709 11.34 -15.94 13.82
N LEU A 710 10.63 -15.67 14.92
CA LEU A 710 11.17 -15.76 16.28
C LEU A 710 11.54 -17.20 16.65
N ASN A 711 10.72 -18.18 16.24
CA ASN A 711 11.04 -19.58 16.45
C ASN A 711 12.34 -19.96 15.73
N LEU A 712 12.45 -19.63 14.44
CA LEU A 712 13.64 -19.90 13.63
C LEU A 712 14.92 -19.21 14.14
N ALA A 713 14.78 -18.07 14.83
CA ALA A 713 15.87 -17.35 15.48
C ALA A 713 16.29 -17.91 16.85
N GLY A 714 15.62 -18.97 17.34
CA GLY A 714 15.84 -19.53 18.67
C GLY A 714 15.28 -18.66 19.80
N LYS A 715 14.29 -17.82 19.50
CA LYS A 715 13.65 -16.86 20.41
C LYS A 715 12.23 -17.25 20.81
N GLY A 716 11.79 -18.47 20.48
CA GLY A 716 10.40 -18.91 20.68
C GLY A 716 9.95 -19.17 22.12
N GLY A 717 10.90 -19.34 23.06
CA GLY A 717 10.62 -19.52 24.49
C GLY A 717 10.60 -18.24 25.32
N MET A 718 10.74 -17.06 24.69
CA MET A 718 10.76 -15.73 25.34
C MET A 718 9.55 -14.91 24.96
#